data_AF-A0A0G1IV00-F1
#
_entry.id   AF-A0A0G1IV00-F1
#
_cell.length_a   1.000
_cell.length_b   1.000
_cell.length_c   1.000
_cell.angle_alpha   90.00
_cell.angle_beta   90.00
_cell.angle_gamma   90.00
#
_symmetry.space_group_name_H-M   'P 1'
#
loop_
_entity.id
_entity.type
_entity.pdbx_description
1 polymer ?
#
loop_
_entity_poly.entity_id
_entity_poly.type
_entity_poly.pdbx_seq_one_letter_code
_entity_poly.pdbx_strand_id
1 'polypeptide(L)'
;MNNNGNNRKKDSAKIVWDSKPRRAPNPKDIEFQTAEVVIPNPETAGQLPMSFRDELLGEEELDKQKMNRLIWGDNLLAMHALLNQGYEGKINLIYIDPPFDSKADYSHKIKLSSSVIASEAKQSPDFEITKEPSVIERLAYKDTWAGGTDSYLDMLYPRLQLMKRLLAPDGSIYVHLDWHVGHYVKVMMDEIFGRENFRNEIVVKRIKKNIQERDLVPKLNQAVDSIFFYARTEKHLILPARKKIFRPERWHSFEAAGYRRGMDYELFGFKPSPDNHWRWTKEKAEIAVQEGSLRASRGTGKPEYKIDASEDALRDSLWEDITASDFTTSYETEKKEELLELIIKQSSLKEGDFVADFFSGSGTTISVAEKLNRRWIGCELGKVGIQVARARLVEQKSKPFLIENIGNYQREMIYLGGARIYEMQKIILKLYGAEPMTNRRDLGVRKTEDGTLELVYCGYPDRAVAAHKVEDLAIEAQTLDGAGYKRLVILAWDYEYNYDELLQTRVRAAGNDLKTEIVSRQIPPDIYEYLKQAKSEEDIEQLSDKVKFLEKPYLKLRKPEITGNSVAIGIEKYVLYDFPLGSGKKVDEDREALLHLVKDNFAILIDYWAVDWDYDGLTFKSMWQDLRGLGRKTKVVTTQKEHTFEKNGKHTIAVRVVDIFGNDATATMEVKL
;
A
#
# COMPACT_ATOMS: atom_id res chain seq x y z
N MET A 1 12.38 31.43 -49.98
CA MET A 1 11.64 30.23 -49.52
C MET A 1 12.60 29.39 -48.69
N ASN A 2 12.62 29.55 -47.36
CA ASN A 2 13.46 28.76 -46.47
C ASN A 2 12.73 27.47 -46.11
N ASN A 3 13.29 26.36 -46.58
CA ASN A 3 12.80 25.01 -46.34
C ASN A 3 13.21 24.60 -44.92
N ASN A 4 12.39 24.92 -43.91
CA ASN A 4 12.53 24.37 -42.56
C ASN A 4 12.14 22.88 -42.60
N GLY A 5 13.10 22.05 -43.01
CA GLY A 5 13.00 20.60 -42.92
C GLY A 5 12.88 20.17 -41.46
N ASN A 6 11.64 20.01 -41.00
CA ASN A 6 11.34 19.22 -39.81
C ASN A 6 11.77 17.77 -40.10
N ASN A 7 13.03 17.43 -39.83
CA ASN A 7 13.50 16.05 -39.81
C ASN A 7 12.74 15.33 -38.70
N ARG A 8 11.58 14.74 -39.04
CA ARG A 8 10.83 13.86 -38.15
C ARG A 8 11.78 12.72 -37.75
N LYS A 9 12.02 12.58 -36.45
CA LYS A 9 12.81 11.48 -35.90
C LYS A 9 12.15 10.17 -36.36
N LYS A 10 12.90 9.23 -36.91
CA LYS A 10 12.37 7.92 -37.32
C LYS A 10 11.74 7.23 -36.09
N ASP A 11 10.60 6.57 -36.27
CA ASP A 11 9.86 5.86 -35.21
C ASP A 11 9.39 6.74 -34.02
N SER A 12 8.94 7.96 -34.28
CA SER A 12 8.60 8.96 -33.25
C SER A 12 7.11 9.11 -32.91
N ALA A 13 6.31 8.05 -33.00
CA ALA A 13 4.90 8.12 -32.64
C ALA A 13 4.74 8.53 -31.15
N LYS A 14 3.77 9.39 -30.86
CA LYS A 14 3.48 9.86 -29.49
C LYS A 14 1.97 9.88 -29.27
N ILE A 15 1.58 9.53 -28.05
CA ILE A 15 0.22 9.74 -27.56
C ILE A 15 0.09 11.19 -27.06
N VAL A 16 -1.02 11.83 -27.40
CA VAL A 16 -1.36 13.20 -26.99
C VAL A 16 -2.74 13.16 -26.38
N TRP A 17 -2.90 13.88 -25.26
CA TRP A 17 -4.16 14.18 -24.61
C TRP A 17 -4.07 15.60 -24.05
N ASP A 18 -5.20 16.23 -23.73
CA ASP A 18 -5.28 17.69 -23.59
C ASP A 18 -4.48 18.24 -22.41
N SER A 19 -4.45 17.51 -21.30
CA SER A 19 -3.80 17.89 -20.04
C SER A 19 -2.35 17.41 -19.89
N LYS A 20 -1.79 16.76 -20.91
CA LYS A 20 -0.47 16.10 -20.84
C LYS A 20 0.63 17.04 -20.30
N PRO A 21 1.31 16.67 -19.19
CA PRO A 21 2.40 17.46 -18.63
C PRO A 21 3.58 17.63 -19.60
N ARG A 22 4.08 18.86 -19.74
CA ARG A 22 5.22 19.18 -20.64
C ARG A 22 6.60 18.81 -20.07
N ARG A 23 6.72 18.65 -18.75
CA ARG A 23 7.98 18.35 -18.06
C ARG A 23 7.75 17.30 -16.99
N ALA A 24 8.80 16.53 -16.70
CA ALA A 24 8.80 15.61 -15.57
C ALA A 24 8.69 16.39 -14.24
N PRO A 25 8.07 15.80 -13.21
CA PRO A 25 7.97 16.45 -11.90
C PRO A 25 9.36 16.60 -11.25
N ASN A 26 9.62 17.76 -10.63
CA ASN A 26 10.83 17.99 -9.84
C ASN A 26 10.68 17.40 -8.44
N PRO A 27 11.73 16.79 -7.85
CA PRO A 27 11.71 16.34 -6.45
C PRO A 27 11.30 17.50 -5.53
N LYS A 28 10.60 17.16 -4.47
CA LYS A 28 10.12 18.13 -3.50
C LYS A 28 10.66 17.77 -2.13
N ASP A 29 10.83 18.78 -1.30
CA ASP A 29 11.35 18.62 0.05
C ASP A 29 10.24 18.15 0.99
N ILE A 30 9.93 16.86 0.90
CA ILE A 30 8.90 16.20 1.69
C ILE A 30 9.57 15.16 2.58
N GLU A 31 9.37 15.30 3.88
CA GLU A 31 9.81 14.33 4.87
C GLU A 31 8.70 13.34 5.20
N PHE A 32 9.11 12.09 5.45
CA PHE A 32 8.23 11.07 5.97
C PHE A 32 8.17 11.16 7.49
N GLN A 33 6.96 11.07 8.03
CA GLN A 33 6.74 10.90 9.46
C GLN A 33 6.69 9.42 9.78
N THR A 34 7.56 8.95 10.66
CA THR A 34 7.54 7.56 11.12
C THR A 34 6.39 7.39 12.11
N ALA A 35 5.38 6.60 11.70
CA ALA A 35 4.22 6.32 12.52
C ALA A 35 4.46 5.13 13.47
N GLU A 36 5.23 4.14 13.02
CA GLU A 36 5.49 2.90 13.76
C GLU A 36 6.75 2.20 13.24
N VAL A 37 7.53 1.64 14.16
CA VAL A 37 8.53 0.61 13.85
C VAL A 37 7.91 -0.73 14.20
N VAL A 38 7.63 -1.57 13.21
CA VAL A 38 7.04 -2.89 13.44
C VAL A 38 8.15 -3.91 13.62
N ILE A 39 8.10 -4.69 14.70
CA ILE A 39 9.01 -5.79 15.00
C ILE A 39 8.19 -7.09 15.06
N PRO A 40 7.91 -7.73 13.90
CA PRO A 40 7.10 -8.95 13.86
C PRO A 40 7.70 -10.16 14.56
N ASN A 41 9.04 -10.25 14.53
CA ASN A 41 9.78 -11.32 15.17
C ASN A 41 10.62 -10.73 16.31
N PRO A 42 10.29 -10.97 17.59
CA PRO A 42 11.08 -10.47 18.71
C PRO A 42 12.55 -10.88 18.66
N GLU A 43 12.88 -12.03 18.06
CA GLU A 43 14.27 -12.49 17.88
C GLU A 43 15.09 -11.58 16.97
N THR A 44 14.43 -10.81 16.09
CA THR A 44 15.08 -9.86 15.17
C THR A 44 15.09 -8.43 15.72
N ALA A 45 14.61 -8.19 16.95
CA ALA A 45 14.63 -6.87 17.58
C ALA A 45 16.05 -6.29 17.68
N GLY A 46 17.04 -7.14 17.99
CA GLY A 46 18.46 -6.74 18.02
C GLY A 46 19.09 -6.48 16.64
N GLN A 47 18.33 -6.66 15.55
CA GLN A 47 18.77 -6.39 14.17
C GLN A 47 18.35 -5.01 13.67
N LEU A 48 17.75 -4.17 14.53
CA LEU A 48 17.44 -2.79 14.16
C LEU A 48 18.74 -2.06 13.78
N PRO A 49 18.79 -1.43 12.59
CA PRO A 49 19.99 -0.74 12.16
C PRO A 49 20.15 0.56 12.95
N MET A 50 21.13 0.62 13.84
CA MET A 50 21.47 1.83 14.61
C MET A 50 22.60 2.62 13.93
N SER A 51 22.61 3.93 14.10
CA SER A 51 23.62 4.87 13.64
C SER A 51 23.92 5.89 14.74
N PHE A 52 25.16 6.39 14.81
CA PHE A 52 25.54 7.40 15.80
C PHE A 52 25.20 8.79 15.29
N ARG A 53 24.47 9.57 16.10
CA ARG A 53 24.02 10.92 15.75
C ARG A 53 25.13 11.96 15.92
N ASP A 54 26.01 11.76 16.90
CA ASP A 54 27.18 12.60 17.20
C ASP A 54 28.27 11.74 17.88
N GLU A 55 29.47 11.68 17.29
CA GLU A 55 30.61 10.88 17.80
C GLU A 55 31.04 11.29 19.22
N LEU A 56 30.65 12.49 19.67
CA LEU A 56 30.98 13.05 20.98
C LEU A 56 29.98 12.71 22.10
N LEU A 57 28.70 12.49 21.78
CA LEU A 57 27.63 12.28 22.77
C LEU A 57 27.12 10.83 22.83
N GLY A 58 27.46 9.99 21.84
CA GLY A 58 27.16 8.56 21.87
C GLY A 58 25.67 8.21 21.74
N GLU A 59 24.82 9.14 21.29
CA GLU A 59 23.40 8.85 21.06
C GLU A 59 23.22 8.03 19.77
N GLU A 60 22.69 6.81 19.92
CA GLU A 60 22.31 5.93 18.81
C GLU A 60 20.90 6.28 18.32
N GLU A 61 20.74 6.47 17.01
CA GLU A 61 19.45 6.68 16.33
C GLU A 61 19.24 5.61 15.25
N LEU A 62 17.98 5.26 15.01
CA LEU A 62 17.57 4.28 14.00
C LEU A 62 17.90 4.78 12.58
N ASP A 63 18.71 4.02 11.84
CA ASP A 63 19.02 4.27 10.43
C ASP A 63 17.86 3.81 9.54
N LYS A 64 16.90 4.71 9.36
CA LYS A 64 15.68 4.47 8.58
C LYS A 64 15.95 4.08 7.12
N GLN A 65 17.07 4.53 6.53
CA GLN A 65 17.42 4.20 5.14
C GLN A 65 17.77 2.72 4.96
N LYS A 66 18.19 2.04 6.03
CA LYS A 66 18.49 0.61 6.03
C LYS A 66 17.28 -0.29 6.27
N MET A 67 16.10 0.27 6.55
CA MET A 67 14.90 -0.50 6.82
C MET A 67 14.00 -0.66 5.59
N ASN A 68 13.18 -1.70 5.61
CA ASN A 68 12.07 -1.82 4.68
C ASN A 68 10.93 -0.87 5.08
N ARG A 69 10.16 -0.37 4.10
CA ARG A 69 9.27 0.78 4.31
C ARG A 69 7.89 0.55 3.70
N LEU A 70 6.85 0.67 4.50
CA LEU A 70 5.46 0.69 4.08
C LEU A 70 4.91 2.10 4.29
N ILE A 71 4.67 2.80 3.18
CA ILE A 71 4.32 4.22 3.15
C ILE A 71 2.82 4.35 2.92
N TRP A 72 2.15 5.02 3.84
CA TRP A 72 0.77 5.44 3.70
C TRP A 72 0.70 6.85 3.09
N GLY A 73 0.03 6.98 1.94
CA GLY A 73 -0.21 8.26 1.28
C GLY A 73 -0.22 8.16 -0.24
N ASP A 74 -0.33 9.33 -0.91
CA ASP A 74 -0.25 9.39 -2.37
C ASP A 74 1.15 9.03 -2.88
N ASN A 75 1.19 8.05 -3.78
CA ASN A 75 2.43 7.48 -4.29
C ASN A 75 3.26 8.44 -5.15
N LEU A 76 2.67 9.48 -5.77
CA LEU A 76 3.43 10.51 -6.47
C LEU A 76 4.31 11.27 -5.47
N LEU A 77 3.72 11.69 -4.35
CA LEU A 77 4.42 12.42 -3.30
C LEU A 77 5.41 11.53 -2.55
N ALA A 78 5.07 10.26 -2.32
CA ALA A 78 6.01 9.28 -1.76
C ALA A 78 7.28 9.18 -2.64
N MET A 79 7.10 9.08 -3.97
CA MET A 79 8.23 9.02 -4.88
C MET A 79 9.05 10.33 -4.93
N HIS A 80 8.41 11.50 -4.77
CA HIS A 80 9.14 12.77 -4.60
C HIS A 80 10.02 12.77 -3.35
N ALA A 81 9.47 12.36 -2.21
CA ALA A 81 10.20 12.25 -0.95
C ALA A 81 11.35 11.24 -1.05
N LEU A 82 11.12 10.08 -1.69
CA LEU A 82 12.17 9.08 -1.93
C LEU A 82 13.31 9.63 -2.79
N LEU A 83 13.01 10.37 -3.87
CA LEU A 83 14.04 11.01 -4.68
C LEU A 83 14.86 12.01 -3.87
N ASN A 84 14.21 12.82 -3.02
CA ASN A 84 14.89 13.77 -2.12
C ASN A 84 15.78 13.07 -1.09
N GLN A 85 15.35 11.91 -0.59
CA GLN A 85 16.13 11.04 0.30
C GLN A 85 17.23 10.24 -0.43
N GLY A 86 17.48 10.54 -1.71
CA GLY A 86 18.57 9.95 -2.47
C GLY A 86 18.30 8.54 -2.99
N TYR A 87 17.05 8.14 -3.21
CA TYR A 87 16.69 6.86 -3.84
C TYR A 87 16.77 6.87 -5.37
N GLU A 88 17.14 8.01 -5.99
CA GLU A 88 17.35 8.08 -7.44
C GLU A 88 18.39 7.04 -7.89
N GLY A 89 18.02 6.21 -8.86
CA GLY A 89 18.93 5.19 -9.39
C GLY A 89 19.19 3.99 -8.49
N LYS A 90 18.37 3.71 -7.45
CA LYS A 90 18.64 2.65 -6.47
C LYS A 90 17.72 1.43 -6.55
N ILE A 91 16.57 1.50 -7.24
CA ILE A 91 15.57 0.42 -7.21
C ILE A 91 15.82 -0.61 -8.31
N ASN A 92 16.05 -1.88 -7.97
CA ASN A 92 16.34 -2.92 -8.96
C ASN A 92 15.08 -3.39 -9.69
N LEU A 93 13.93 -3.44 -9.02
CA LEU A 93 12.68 -3.92 -9.60
C LEU A 93 11.50 -3.10 -9.11
N ILE A 94 10.67 -2.62 -10.03
CA ILE A 94 9.35 -2.06 -9.72
C ILE A 94 8.28 -2.97 -10.30
N TYR A 95 7.32 -3.40 -9.49
CA TYR A 95 6.07 -4.00 -9.98
C TYR A 95 4.92 -3.08 -9.58
N ILE A 96 4.03 -2.80 -10.52
CA ILE A 96 2.81 -2.03 -10.23
C ILE A 96 1.58 -2.68 -10.87
N ASP A 97 0.47 -2.61 -10.14
CA ASP A 97 -0.87 -2.94 -10.57
C ASP A 97 -1.77 -1.70 -10.38
N PRO A 98 -1.65 -0.69 -11.25
CA PRO A 98 -2.49 0.50 -11.15
C PRO A 98 -3.96 0.12 -11.34
N PRO A 99 -4.92 0.91 -10.81
CA PRO A 99 -6.34 0.64 -10.97
C PRO A 99 -6.70 0.47 -12.46
N PHE A 100 -7.57 -0.50 -12.77
CA PHE A 100 -8.02 -0.72 -14.14
C PHE A 100 -9.14 0.23 -14.52
N ASP A 101 -9.21 0.68 -15.79
CA ASP A 101 -10.31 1.47 -16.37
C ASP A 101 -11.63 0.63 -16.54
N SER A 102 -12.00 -0.16 -15.54
CA SER A 102 -13.23 -0.95 -15.39
C SER A 102 -14.52 -0.26 -14.84
N LYS A 103 -14.50 1.00 -14.39
CA LYS A 103 -15.57 1.79 -13.75
C LYS A 103 -16.24 1.14 -12.53
N ALA A 104 -15.56 0.22 -11.85
CA ALA A 104 -16.10 -0.49 -10.69
C ALA A 104 -16.04 0.35 -9.40
N ASP A 105 -17.08 0.25 -8.56
CA ASP A 105 -17.09 0.83 -7.20
C ASP A 105 -16.17 0.01 -6.28
N TYR A 106 -14.98 0.54 -5.97
CA TYR A 106 -14.02 -0.05 -5.04
C TYR A 106 -14.48 0.18 -3.60
N SER A 107 -15.41 -0.66 -3.13
CA SER A 107 -15.84 -0.70 -1.74
C SER A 107 -15.15 -1.84 -0.99
N HIS A 108 -14.69 -1.60 0.23
CA HIS A 108 -14.00 -2.64 1.00
C HIS A 108 -15.01 -3.44 1.81
N LYS A 109 -15.16 -4.73 1.49
CA LYS A 109 -16.01 -5.66 2.25
C LYS A 109 -15.23 -6.24 3.42
N ILE A 110 -15.68 -5.91 4.62
CA ILE A 110 -15.18 -6.45 5.88
C ILE A 110 -16.11 -7.61 6.26
N LYS A 111 -15.57 -8.83 6.28
CA LYS A 111 -16.31 -10.01 6.77
C LYS A 111 -16.09 -10.16 8.27
N LEU A 112 -17.15 -10.24 9.05
CA LEU A 112 -17.14 -10.61 10.47
C LEU A 112 -17.66 -12.06 10.55
N SER A 113 -16.78 -13.00 10.91
CA SER A 113 -17.14 -14.42 10.91
C SER A 113 -18.09 -14.75 12.06
N SER A 114 -18.99 -15.68 11.81
CA SER A 114 -19.89 -16.25 12.82
C SER A 114 -19.18 -16.87 14.03
N SER A 115 -17.93 -17.35 13.87
CA SER A 115 -17.07 -17.85 14.96
C SER A 115 -16.59 -16.78 15.94
N VAL A 116 -16.60 -15.51 15.53
CA VAL A 116 -16.30 -14.34 16.36
C VAL A 116 -17.54 -13.83 17.11
N ILE A 117 -18.73 -14.14 16.58
CA ILE A 117 -20.03 -13.57 16.97
C ILE A 117 -20.79 -14.43 18.00
N ALA A 118 -20.51 -15.74 18.14
CA ALA A 118 -21.34 -16.62 18.96
C ALA A 118 -20.57 -17.30 20.10
N SER A 119 -20.86 -16.89 21.35
CA SER A 119 -20.81 -17.80 22.49
C SER A 119 -22.02 -18.74 22.55
N GLU A 120 -23.17 -18.45 21.91
CA GLU A 120 -24.37 -19.31 22.08
C GLU A 120 -25.31 -19.51 20.87
N ALA A 121 -25.04 -18.97 19.67
CA ALA A 121 -25.90 -19.18 18.50
C ALA A 121 -25.24 -20.09 17.44
N LYS A 122 -25.54 -21.39 17.48
CA LYS A 122 -25.33 -22.27 16.31
C LYS A 122 -26.26 -21.78 15.20
N GLN A 123 -25.68 -21.29 14.10
CA GLN A 123 -26.33 -20.81 12.85
C GLN A 123 -26.65 -19.31 12.75
N SER A 124 -25.70 -18.43 13.08
CA SER A 124 -25.72 -17.07 12.50
C SER A 124 -24.90 -17.05 11.21
N PRO A 125 -25.43 -16.51 10.08
CA PRO A 125 -24.65 -16.35 8.85
C PRO A 125 -23.49 -15.36 9.06
N ASP A 126 -22.44 -15.47 8.24
CA ASP A 126 -21.36 -14.48 8.22
C ASP A 126 -21.94 -13.08 7.96
N PHE A 127 -21.52 -12.12 8.78
CA PHE A 127 -21.97 -10.74 8.69
C PHE A 127 -20.96 -9.93 7.86
N GLU A 128 -21.38 -9.40 6.72
CA GLU A 128 -20.51 -8.60 5.84
C GLU A 128 -20.87 -7.13 5.92
N ILE A 129 -19.91 -6.32 6.33
CA ILE A 129 -20.02 -4.87 6.36
C ILE A 129 -19.27 -4.29 5.17
N THR A 130 -19.89 -3.36 4.45
CA THR A 130 -19.20 -2.63 3.39
C THR A 130 -18.72 -1.29 3.93
N LYS A 131 -17.40 -1.14 4.08
CA LYS A 131 -16.79 0.14 4.38
C LYS A 131 -16.88 1.02 3.14
N GLU A 132 -17.41 2.21 3.32
CA GLU A 132 -17.39 3.20 2.26
C GLU A 132 -15.94 3.66 2.02
N PRO A 133 -15.48 3.73 0.76
CA PRO A 133 -14.19 4.33 0.48
C PRO A 133 -14.21 5.76 1.02
N SER A 134 -13.12 6.15 1.68
CA SER A 134 -12.84 7.54 2.01
C SER A 134 -12.95 8.39 0.75
N VAL A 135 -13.09 9.67 0.90
CA VAL A 135 -13.19 10.55 -0.25
C VAL A 135 -11.88 10.55 -1.02
N ILE A 136 -10.72 10.37 -0.37
CA ILE A 136 -9.43 10.26 -1.07
C ILE A 136 -9.50 9.07 -2.01
N GLU A 137 -9.92 7.93 -1.48
CA GLU A 137 -10.12 6.71 -2.24
C GLU A 137 -11.17 6.97 -3.34
N ARG A 138 -12.33 7.56 -3.03
CA ARG A 138 -13.38 7.86 -4.00
C ARG A 138 -12.96 8.81 -5.09
N LEU A 139 -12.14 9.83 -4.84
CA LEU A 139 -11.68 10.78 -5.85
C LEU A 139 -10.54 10.17 -6.67
N ALA A 140 -9.59 9.48 -6.03
CA ALA A 140 -8.62 8.66 -6.75
C ALA A 140 -9.31 7.62 -7.65
N TYR A 141 -10.45 7.07 -7.23
CA TYR A 141 -11.31 6.24 -8.05
C TYR A 141 -12.19 7.08 -8.97
N LYS A 142 -13.35 7.64 -8.58
CA LYS A 142 -14.28 8.45 -9.43
C LYS A 142 -13.64 9.49 -10.37
N ASP A 143 -12.63 10.23 -9.94
CA ASP A 143 -12.05 11.34 -10.73
C ASP A 143 -11.08 10.83 -11.81
N THR A 144 -10.54 9.61 -11.64
CA THR A 144 -9.89 8.85 -12.72
C THR A 144 -10.85 8.58 -13.88
N TRP A 145 -12.17 8.72 -13.70
CA TRP A 145 -13.19 8.39 -14.70
C TRP A 145 -14.07 9.56 -15.14
N ALA A 146 -14.04 10.68 -14.44
CA ALA A 146 -14.83 11.87 -14.78
C ALA A 146 -14.36 12.48 -16.12
N GLY A 147 -13.05 12.45 -16.38
CA GLY A 147 -12.42 12.81 -17.66
C GLY A 147 -12.18 11.63 -18.61
N GLY A 148 -12.67 10.43 -18.27
CA GLY A 148 -12.36 9.19 -19.01
C GLY A 148 -10.86 8.87 -19.03
N THR A 149 -10.38 8.32 -20.15
CA THR A 149 -9.00 7.89 -20.34
C THR A 149 -7.98 8.99 -19.99
N ASP A 150 -8.26 10.26 -20.25
CA ASP A 150 -7.31 11.37 -20.03
C ASP A 150 -6.93 11.53 -18.56
N SER A 151 -7.90 11.44 -17.64
CA SER A 151 -7.66 11.48 -16.19
C SER A 151 -6.76 10.33 -15.74
N TYR A 152 -6.97 9.13 -16.29
CA TYR A 152 -6.11 7.98 -16.01
C TYR A 152 -4.68 8.20 -16.48
N LEU A 153 -4.51 8.75 -17.68
CA LEU A 153 -3.18 9.05 -18.22
C LEU A 153 -2.48 10.15 -17.42
N ASP A 154 -3.21 11.18 -16.97
CA ASP A 154 -2.69 12.23 -16.08
C ASP A 154 -2.22 11.70 -14.74
N MET A 155 -2.94 10.73 -14.18
CA MET A 155 -2.52 10.06 -12.96
C MET A 155 -1.23 9.26 -13.19
N LEU A 156 -1.19 8.41 -14.22
CA LEU A 156 -0.11 7.45 -14.38
C LEU A 156 1.18 8.04 -14.99
N TYR A 157 1.08 9.01 -15.91
CA TYR A 157 2.22 9.57 -16.63
C TYR A 157 3.32 10.15 -15.73
N PRO A 158 3.04 11.11 -14.81
CA PRO A 158 4.08 11.66 -13.93
C PRO A 158 4.65 10.59 -12.99
N ARG A 159 3.82 9.63 -12.56
CA ARG A 159 4.24 8.53 -11.68
C ARG A 159 5.25 7.61 -12.38
N LEU A 160 4.99 7.20 -13.62
CA LEU A 160 5.93 6.40 -14.42
C LEU A 160 7.25 7.14 -14.70
N GLN A 161 7.21 8.46 -14.88
CA GLN A 161 8.43 9.26 -15.02
C GLN A 161 9.29 9.22 -13.74
N LEU A 162 8.69 9.33 -12.56
CA LEU A 162 9.41 9.22 -11.29
C LEU A 162 9.94 7.79 -11.06
N MET A 163 9.14 6.76 -11.37
CA MET A 163 9.59 5.36 -11.29
C MET A 163 10.83 5.11 -12.16
N LYS A 164 10.87 5.64 -13.40
CA LYS A 164 12.07 5.55 -14.26
C LYS A 164 13.31 6.18 -13.62
N ARG A 165 13.15 7.27 -12.87
CA ARG A 165 14.26 7.93 -12.15
C ARG A 165 14.74 7.09 -10.97
N LEU A 166 13.81 6.52 -10.21
CA LEU A 166 14.10 5.67 -9.05
C LEU A 166 14.79 4.36 -9.42
N LEU A 167 14.49 3.76 -10.58
CA LEU A 167 15.11 2.50 -11.02
C LEU A 167 16.63 2.60 -11.11
N ALA A 168 17.37 1.56 -10.74
CA ALA A 168 18.79 1.41 -11.00
C ALA A 168 19.09 1.30 -12.50
N PRO A 169 20.32 1.61 -12.97
CA PRO A 169 20.67 1.51 -14.39
C PRO A 169 20.35 0.15 -15.02
N ASP A 170 20.53 -0.93 -14.26
CA ASP A 170 20.21 -2.32 -14.61
C ASP A 170 18.84 -2.78 -14.08
N GLY A 171 18.00 -1.85 -13.59
CA GLY A 171 16.69 -2.16 -13.04
C GLY A 171 15.59 -2.31 -14.10
N SER A 172 14.45 -2.84 -13.67
CA SER A 172 13.27 -3.05 -14.52
C SER A 172 11.94 -2.72 -13.86
N ILE A 173 10.93 -2.53 -14.70
CA ILE A 173 9.55 -2.30 -14.30
C ILE A 173 8.59 -3.28 -14.99
N TYR A 174 7.63 -3.78 -14.21
CA TYR A 174 6.50 -4.59 -14.65
C TYR A 174 5.21 -3.84 -14.37
N VAL A 175 4.39 -3.62 -15.40
CA VAL A 175 3.11 -2.91 -15.29
C VAL A 175 1.98 -3.84 -15.69
N HIS A 176 1.17 -4.24 -14.71
CA HIS A 176 0.03 -5.14 -14.89
C HIS A 176 -1.21 -4.34 -15.32
N LEU A 177 -1.81 -4.70 -16.45
CA LEU A 177 -2.95 -3.99 -17.02
C LEU A 177 -3.97 -4.96 -17.63
N ASP A 178 -5.21 -4.50 -17.71
CA ASP A 178 -6.26 -5.14 -18.50
C ASP A 178 -6.39 -4.51 -19.90
N TRP A 179 -7.34 -5.03 -20.67
CA TRP A 179 -7.57 -4.62 -22.07
C TRP A 179 -8.13 -3.20 -22.23
N HIS A 180 -8.60 -2.53 -21.17
CA HIS A 180 -9.20 -1.19 -21.30
C HIS A 180 -8.13 -0.12 -21.58
N VAL A 181 -7.00 -0.19 -20.85
CA VAL A 181 -5.95 0.84 -20.89
C VAL A 181 -4.60 0.36 -21.41
N GLY A 182 -4.40 -0.96 -21.55
CA GLY A 182 -3.11 -1.56 -21.94
C GLY A 182 -2.45 -0.87 -23.14
N HIS A 183 -3.19 -0.61 -24.22
CA HIS A 183 -2.62 0.00 -25.42
C HIS A 183 -2.15 1.44 -25.21
N TYR A 184 -2.90 2.25 -24.46
CA TYR A 184 -2.53 3.64 -24.17
C TYR A 184 -1.30 3.70 -23.27
N VAL A 185 -1.26 2.86 -22.23
CA VAL A 185 -0.11 2.79 -21.31
C VAL A 185 1.12 2.25 -22.04
N LYS A 186 0.99 1.28 -22.95
CA LYS A 186 2.12 0.78 -23.74
C LYS A 186 2.82 1.90 -24.52
N VAL A 187 2.05 2.72 -25.24
CA VAL A 187 2.60 3.86 -26.01
C VAL A 187 3.20 4.92 -25.08
N MET A 188 2.56 5.16 -23.94
CA MET A 188 3.09 6.05 -22.91
C MET A 188 4.44 5.55 -22.37
N MET A 189 4.56 4.26 -22.09
CA MET A 189 5.81 3.65 -21.62
C MET A 189 6.89 3.67 -22.70
N ASP A 190 6.55 3.49 -23.98
CA ASP A 190 7.51 3.66 -25.09
C ASP A 190 8.09 5.08 -25.12
N GLU A 191 7.28 6.09 -24.83
CA GLU A 191 7.75 7.48 -24.73
C GLU A 191 8.63 7.72 -23.49
N ILE A 192 8.24 7.18 -22.33
CA ILE A 192 8.95 7.41 -21.07
C ILE A 192 10.25 6.60 -21.02
N PHE A 193 10.18 5.29 -21.26
CA PHE A 193 11.31 4.36 -21.12
C PHE A 193 12.14 4.22 -22.39
N GLY A 194 11.57 4.54 -23.56
CA GLY A 194 12.17 4.25 -24.85
C GLY A 194 11.70 2.90 -25.36
N ARG A 195 11.25 2.85 -26.63
CA ARG A 195 10.74 1.64 -27.28
C ARG A 195 11.77 0.51 -27.31
N GLU A 196 13.05 0.85 -27.42
CA GLU A 196 14.18 -0.06 -27.38
C GLU A 196 14.38 -0.77 -26.03
N ASN A 197 13.79 -0.22 -24.97
CA ASN A 197 13.84 -0.77 -23.62
C ASN A 197 12.62 -1.64 -23.28
N PHE A 198 11.64 -1.73 -24.18
CA PHE A 198 10.59 -2.74 -24.09
C PHE A 198 11.21 -4.13 -24.23
N ARG A 199 10.88 -5.04 -23.30
CA ARG A 199 11.41 -6.40 -23.29
C ARG A 199 10.39 -7.40 -23.79
N ASN A 200 9.23 -7.48 -23.14
CA ASN A 200 8.15 -8.39 -23.51
C ASN A 200 6.80 -7.89 -22.99
N GLU A 201 5.73 -8.35 -23.63
CA GLU A 201 4.38 -8.39 -23.08
C GLU A 201 4.13 -9.80 -22.57
N ILE A 202 3.96 -9.95 -21.26
CA ILE A 202 3.66 -11.23 -20.62
C ILE A 202 2.14 -11.35 -20.50
N VAL A 203 1.57 -12.41 -21.07
CA VAL A 203 0.14 -12.68 -21.05
C VAL A 203 -0.15 -13.68 -19.93
N VAL A 204 -0.94 -13.27 -18.94
CA VAL A 204 -1.29 -14.09 -17.77
C VAL A 204 -2.79 -14.38 -17.72
N LYS A 205 -3.16 -15.54 -17.22
CA LYS A 205 -4.56 -15.98 -17.17
C LYS A 205 -5.36 -15.26 -16.08
N ARG A 206 -6.57 -14.80 -16.42
CA ARG A 206 -7.58 -14.33 -15.46
C ARG A 206 -8.36 -15.49 -14.87
N ILE A 207 -8.95 -15.28 -13.69
CA ILE A 207 -9.91 -16.23 -13.14
C ILE A 207 -11.18 -16.19 -13.99
N LYS A 208 -11.60 -17.36 -14.50
CA LYS A 208 -12.77 -17.48 -15.39
C LYS A 208 -14.04 -17.05 -14.65
N LYS A 209 -14.80 -16.11 -15.23
CA LYS A 209 -16.21 -15.90 -14.85
C LYS A 209 -17.02 -17.06 -15.41
N ASN A 210 -17.87 -17.68 -14.58
CA ASN A 210 -18.83 -18.68 -15.03
C ASN A 210 -19.86 -18.00 -15.94
N ILE A 211 -19.80 -18.26 -17.24
CA ILE A 211 -20.87 -17.92 -18.18
C ILE A 211 -21.59 -19.22 -18.51
N GLN A 212 -22.93 -19.19 -18.50
CA GLN A 212 -23.71 -20.33 -18.93
C GLN A 212 -23.43 -20.58 -20.41
N GLU A 213 -23.03 -21.80 -20.76
CA GLU A 213 -22.50 -22.18 -22.09
C GLU A 213 -23.48 -21.97 -23.26
N ARG A 214 -24.69 -21.46 -23.02
CA ARG A 214 -25.80 -21.39 -23.98
C ARG A 214 -26.28 -19.98 -24.31
N ASP A 215 -25.69 -18.94 -23.71
CA ASP A 215 -26.09 -17.57 -23.99
C ASP A 215 -25.45 -17.03 -25.28
N LEU A 216 -26.25 -16.39 -26.13
CA LEU A 216 -25.74 -15.59 -27.25
C LEU A 216 -25.09 -14.32 -26.69
N VAL A 217 -23.78 -14.18 -26.87
CA VAL A 217 -23.01 -13.05 -26.32
C VAL A 217 -22.46 -12.14 -27.43
N PRO A 218 -22.45 -10.80 -27.25
CA PRO A 218 -21.98 -9.85 -28.26
C PRO A 218 -20.44 -9.78 -28.36
N LYS A 219 -19.72 -10.38 -27.40
CA LYS A 219 -18.25 -10.44 -27.37
C LYS A 219 -17.78 -11.66 -26.60
N LEU A 220 -16.54 -12.06 -26.85
CA LEU A 220 -15.89 -13.13 -26.10
C LEU A 220 -15.57 -12.70 -24.66
N ASN A 221 -15.47 -13.69 -23.79
CA ASN A 221 -14.97 -13.49 -22.43
C ASN A 221 -13.49 -13.13 -22.44
N GLN A 222 -13.14 -12.22 -21.54
CA GLN A 222 -11.76 -11.80 -21.37
C GLN A 222 -11.05 -12.81 -20.46
N ALA A 223 -10.08 -13.51 -21.06
CA ALA A 223 -9.40 -14.64 -20.43
C ALA A 223 -8.03 -14.28 -19.85
N VAL A 224 -7.48 -13.12 -20.22
CA VAL A 224 -6.08 -12.77 -19.96
C VAL A 224 -5.91 -11.31 -19.56
N ASP A 225 -4.84 -11.05 -18.81
CA ASP A 225 -4.27 -9.74 -18.54
C ASP A 225 -2.88 -9.64 -19.16
N SER A 226 -2.42 -8.41 -19.37
CA SER A 226 -1.13 -8.09 -19.99
C SER A 226 -0.21 -7.44 -18.97
N ILE A 227 1.00 -7.97 -18.82
CA ILE A 227 2.05 -7.39 -17.98
C ILE A 227 3.16 -6.89 -18.91
N PHE A 228 3.31 -5.58 -19.02
CA PHE A 228 4.39 -5.00 -19.80
C PHE A 228 5.67 -4.97 -19.00
N PHE A 229 6.72 -5.54 -19.58
CA PHE A 229 8.06 -5.60 -19.01
C PHE A 229 8.98 -4.64 -19.77
N TYR A 230 9.48 -3.64 -19.05
CA TYR A 230 10.50 -2.70 -19.53
C TYR A 230 11.74 -2.74 -18.65
N ALA A 231 12.90 -2.53 -19.26
CA ALA A 231 14.12 -2.23 -18.54
C ALA A 231 14.34 -0.71 -18.45
N ARG A 232 15.19 -0.26 -17.52
CA ARG A 232 15.66 1.14 -17.53
C ARG A 232 16.61 1.41 -18.69
N THR A 233 17.49 0.44 -18.97
CA THR A 233 18.51 0.50 -20.03
C THR A 233 18.71 -0.89 -20.66
N GLU A 234 19.53 -0.97 -21.70
CA GLU A 234 20.02 -2.19 -22.34
C GLU A 234 20.84 -3.11 -21.43
N LYS A 235 21.28 -2.63 -20.26
CA LYS A 235 22.11 -3.39 -19.31
C LYS A 235 21.33 -4.42 -18.48
N HIS A 236 20.01 -4.32 -18.45
CA HIS A 236 19.18 -5.22 -17.65
C HIS A 236 19.26 -6.66 -18.16
N LEU A 237 19.46 -7.59 -17.23
CA LEU A 237 19.50 -9.03 -17.49
C LEU A 237 18.42 -9.72 -16.66
N ILE A 238 17.90 -10.83 -17.20
CA ILE A 238 16.93 -11.68 -16.50
C ILE A 238 17.44 -13.10 -16.35
N LEU A 239 16.93 -13.80 -15.34
CA LEU A 239 17.01 -15.25 -15.22
C LEU A 239 15.63 -15.86 -15.56
N PRO A 240 15.42 -16.35 -16.79
CA PRO A 240 14.10 -16.79 -17.23
C PRO A 240 13.48 -17.83 -16.30
N ALA A 241 12.24 -17.59 -15.89
CA ALA A 241 11.49 -18.53 -15.08
C ALA A 241 11.33 -19.89 -15.78
N ARG A 242 11.18 -20.96 -15.00
CA ARG A 242 10.82 -22.29 -15.51
C ARG A 242 9.33 -22.57 -15.32
N LYS A 243 8.78 -23.44 -16.16
CA LYS A 243 7.43 -24.00 -16.02
C LYS A 243 7.51 -25.53 -16.03
N LYS A 244 6.73 -26.18 -15.17
CA LYS A 244 6.62 -27.64 -15.13
C LYS A 244 5.95 -28.12 -16.40
N ILE A 245 6.69 -28.80 -17.26
CA ILE A 245 6.17 -29.46 -18.45
C ILE A 245 6.90 -30.78 -18.56
N PHE A 246 6.15 -31.87 -18.42
CA PHE A 246 6.68 -33.18 -18.72
C PHE A 246 6.90 -33.32 -20.23
N ARG A 247 8.15 -33.44 -20.63
CA ARG A 247 8.55 -33.81 -21.99
C ARG A 247 9.18 -35.19 -21.92
N PRO A 248 8.56 -36.22 -22.53
CA PRO A 248 9.15 -37.55 -22.53
C PRO A 248 10.48 -37.53 -23.28
N GLU A 249 11.33 -38.49 -22.95
CA GLU A 249 12.54 -38.78 -23.70
C GLU A 249 12.18 -38.96 -25.19
N ARG A 250 12.91 -38.27 -26.06
CA ARG A 250 12.70 -38.38 -27.51
C ARG A 250 13.99 -38.24 -28.29
N TRP A 251 13.98 -38.81 -29.48
CA TRP A 251 15.05 -38.67 -30.45
C TRP A 251 14.70 -37.58 -31.45
N HIS A 252 15.65 -36.69 -31.73
CA HIS A 252 15.45 -35.54 -32.59
C HIS A 252 16.50 -35.51 -33.70
N SER A 253 16.13 -35.01 -34.88
CA SER A 253 17.07 -34.80 -35.98
C SER A 253 18.31 -34.03 -35.53
N PHE A 254 19.49 -34.57 -35.83
CA PHE A 254 20.78 -33.98 -35.52
C PHE A 254 21.17 -32.83 -36.46
N GLU A 255 20.37 -32.62 -37.50
CA GLU A 255 20.53 -31.55 -38.47
C GLU A 255 19.94 -30.22 -37.96
N ALA A 256 20.55 -29.11 -38.35
CA ALA A 256 20.09 -27.76 -38.06
C ALA A 256 20.26 -26.86 -39.29
N ALA A 257 19.36 -25.88 -39.43
CA ALA A 257 19.38 -24.93 -40.54
C ALA A 257 20.60 -23.99 -40.50
N GLY A 258 21.09 -23.62 -41.68
CA GLY A 258 22.24 -22.72 -41.89
C GLY A 258 23.53 -23.49 -42.16
N TYR A 259 24.46 -22.87 -42.91
CA TYR A 259 25.79 -23.42 -43.14
C TYR A 259 26.73 -23.08 -41.97
N ARG A 260 27.47 -24.07 -41.48
CA ARG A 260 28.62 -23.87 -40.58
C ARG A 260 29.82 -24.65 -41.10
N ARG A 261 30.92 -23.93 -41.31
CA ARG A 261 32.17 -24.50 -41.83
C ARG A 261 32.67 -25.62 -40.91
N GLY A 262 32.92 -26.80 -41.47
CA GLY A 262 33.46 -27.96 -40.74
C GLY A 262 32.42 -28.80 -39.99
N MET A 263 31.14 -28.49 -40.13
CA MET A 263 30.02 -29.20 -39.49
C MET A 263 29.21 -30.02 -40.52
N ASP A 264 29.80 -30.29 -41.68
CA ASP A 264 29.26 -31.00 -42.84
C ASP A 264 29.97 -32.35 -43.09
N TYR A 265 30.62 -32.87 -42.04
CA TYR A 265 31.29 -34.16 -42.04
C TYR A 265 30.30 -35.31 -42.24
N GLU A 266 30.80 -36.47 -42.68
CA GLU A 266 29.97 -37.66 -42.84
C GLU A 266 29.69 -38.31 -41.48
N LEU A 267 28.43 -38.63 -41.22
CA LEU A 267 27.97 -39.30 -40.01
C LEU A 267 26.88 -40.32 -40.36
N PHE A 268 27.08 -41.58 -39.96
CA PHE A 268 26.19 -42.70 -40.31
C PHE A 268 25.90 -42.85 -41.82
N GLY A 269 26.85 -42.47 -42.68
CA GLY A 269 26.68 -42.49 -44.15
C GLY A 269 25.90 -41.30 -44.72
N PHE A 270 25.60 -40.28 -43.90
CA PHE A 270 24.90 -39.07 -44.32
C PHE A 270 25.76 -37.81 -44.15
N LYS A 271 25.51 -36.83 -45.01
CA LYS A 271 25.88 -35.42 -44.84
C LYS A 271 24.62 -34.60 -44.58
N PRO A 272 24.71 -33.42 -43.92
CA PRO A 272 23.55 -32.55 -43.77
C PRO A 272 23.06 -32.10 -45.15
N SER A 273 21.78 -31.75 -45.24
CA SER A 273 21.18 -31.24 -46.47
C SER A 273 21.88 -29.93 -46.91
N PRO A 274 21.78 -29.54 -48.19
CA PRO A 274 22.25 -28.24 -48.64
C PRO A 274 21.71 -27.12 -47.73
N ASP A 275 22.57 -26.16 -47.41
CA ASP A 275 22.30 -25.04 -46.48
C ASP A 275 22.05 -25.42 -45.02
N ASN A 276 22.30 -26.66 -44.62
CA ASN A 276 22.24 -27.12 -43.23
C ASN A 276 23.61 -27.58 -42.70
N HIS A 277 23.68 -27.86 -41.40
CA HIS A 277 24.86 -28.39 -40.73
C HIS A 277 24.48 -29.38 -39.61
N TRP A 278 25.44 -30.20 -39.17
CA TRP A 278 25.31 -30.98 -37.94
C TRP A 278 25.37 -30.08 -36.71
N ARG A 279 24.67 -30.45 -35.63
CA ARG A 279 24.61 -29.64 -34.40
C ARG A 279 25.91 -29.56 -33.62
N TRP A 280 26.76 -30.59 -33.68
CA TRP A 280 28.02 -30.67 -32.92
C TRP A 280 29.23 -30.90 -33.83
N THR A 281 30.43 -30.56 -33.33
CA THR A 281 31.68 -30.88 -34.04
C THR A 281 31.84 -32.39 -34.15
N LYS A 282 32.72 -32.85 -35.05
CA LYS A 282 32.94 -34.27 -35.29
C LYS A 282 33.36 -35.00 -34.02
N GLU A 283 34.26 -34.42 -33.24
CA GLU A 283 34.78 -35.01 -32.00
C GLU A 283 33.66 -35.19 -30.96
N LYS A 284 32.81 -34.16 -30.79
CA LYS A 284 31.69 -34.21 -29.86
C LYS A 284 30.61 -35.19 -30.32
N ALA A 285 30.37 -35.29 -31.63
CA ALA A 285 29.45 -36.27 -32.19
C ALA A 285 29.94 -37.70 -31.95
N GLU A 286 31.23 -37.98 -32.19
CA GLU A 286 31.82 -39.31 -31.94
C GLU A 286 31.70 -39.74 -30.47
N ILE A 287 31.97 -38.83 -29.53
CA ILE A 287 31.75 -39.08 -28.09
C ILE A 287 30.27 -39.40 -27.83
N ALA A 288 29.36 -38.59 -28.37
CA ALA A 288 27.93 -38.81 -28.20
C ALA A 288 27.43 -40.13 -28.82
N VAL A 289 28.05 -40.60 -29.91
CA VAL A 289 27.77 -41.94 -30.46
C VAL A 289 28.21 -43.03 -29.49
N GLN A 290 29.39 -42.91 -28.90
CA GLN A 290 29.91 -43.87 -27.91
C GLN A 290 29.04 -43.91 -26.64
N GLU A 291 28.59 -42.74 -26.17
CA GLU A 291 27.70 -42.61 -25.01
C GLU A 291 26.25 -43.03 -25.30
N GLY A 292 25.92 -43.30 -26.57
CA GLY A 292 24.55 -43.63 -26.99
C GLY A 292 23.57 -42.46 -26.90
N SER A 293 24.06 -41.22 -26.86
CA SER A 293 23.26 -39.99 -26.93
C SER A 293 23.11 -39.46 -28.37
N LEU A 294 23.78 -40.06 -29.35
CA LEU A 294 23.63 -39.84 -30.80
C LEU A 294 23.62 -41.18 -31.54
N ARG A 295 22.65 -41.40 -32.45
CA ARG A 295 22.53 -42.67 -33.19
C ARG A 295 21.98 -42.48 -34.60
N ALA A 296 22.08 -43.52 -35.41
CA ALA A 296 21.31 -43.62 -36.65
C ALA A 296 19.84 -43.91 -36.33
N SER A 297 18.93 -43.13 -36.90
CA SER A 297 17.49 -43.29 -36.71
C SER A 297 17.03 -44.66 -37.16
N ARG A 298 16.26 -45.37 -36.33
CA ARG A 298 15.82 -46.74 -36.62
C ARG A 298 15.00 -46.89 -37.90
N GLY A 299 14.32 -45.83 -38.34
CA GLY A 299 13.50 -45.83 -39.55
C GLY A 299 14.23 -45.30 -40.79
N THR A 300 14.98 -44.20 -40.65
CA THR A 300 15.54 -43.46 -41.81
C THR A 300 17.05 -43.61 -41.96
N GLY A 301 17.75 -44.15 -40.96
CA GLY A 301 19.21 -44.19 -40.89
C GLY A 301 19.87 -42.81 -40.61
N LYS A 302 19.13 -41.71 -40.72
CA LYS A 302 19.68 -40.36 -40.51
C LYS A 302 20.14 -40.15 -39.06
N PRO A 303 21.18 -39.33 -38.82
CA PRO A 303 21.62 -39.04 -37.45
C PRO A 303 20.53 -38.35 -36.62
N GLU A 304 20.23 -38.91 -35.45
CA GLU A 304 19.34 -38.37 -34.43
C GLU A 304 20.02 -38.37 -33.06
N TYR A 305 19.84 -37.29 -32.30
CA TYR A 305 20.37 -37.17 -30.94
C TYR A 305 19.27 -37.28 -29.90
N LYS A 306 19.65 -37.78 -28.73
CA LYS A 306 18.78 -38.00 -27.59
C LYS A 306 18.50 -36.67 -26.91
N ILE A 307 17.24 -36.39 -26.67
CA ILE A 307 16.78 -35.36 -25.75
C ILE A 307 16.22 -36.09 -24.54
N ASP A 308 16.91 -35.95 -23.40
CA ASP A 308 16.49 -36.57 -22.15
C ASP A 308 15.11 -36.05 -21.72
N ALA A 309 14.40 -36.87 -20.94
CA ALA A 309 13.17 -36.45 -20.33
C ALA A 309 13.42 -35.20 -19.47
N SER A 310 12.54 -34.22 -19.59
CA SER A 310 12.60 -33.00 -18.78
C SER A 310 11.26 -32.81 -18.10
N GLU A 311 11.31 -32.48 -16.82
CA GLU A 311 10.12 -32.12 -16.04
C GLU A 311 9.82 -30.62 -16.09
N ASP A 312 10.79 -29.84 -16.57
CA ASP A 312 10.69 -28.39 -16.69
C ASP A 312 11.04 -27.91 -18.11
N ALA A 313 10.47 -26.76 -18.47
CA ALA A 313 10.89 -25.99 -19.63
C ALA A 313 11.09 -24.52 -19.24
N LEU A 314 11.90 -23.81 -20.02
CA LEU A 314 11.94 -22.34 -19.90
C LEU A 314 10.55 -21.77 -20.24
N ARG A 315 10.14 -20.80 -19.44
CA ARG A 315 8.90 -20.05 -19.63
C ARG A 315 9.13 -18.98 -20.70
N ASP A 316 8.19 -18.86 -21.62
CA ASP A 316 8.11 -17.80 -22.61
C ASP A 316 7.21 -16.67 -22.07
N SER A 317 6.70 -15.79 -22.93
CA SER A 317 5.79 -14.72 -22.53
C SER A 317 4.33 -15.15 -22.32
N LEU A 318 3.99 -16.43 -22.53
CA LEU A 318 2.64 -16.96 -22.33
C LEU A 318 2.55 -17.76 -21.02
N TRP A 319 1.94 -17.16 -20.00
CA TRP A 319 1.87 -17.68 -18.63
C TRP A 319 0.47 -18.24 -18.34
N GLU A 320 0.12 -19.34 -18.99
CA GLU A 320 -1.22 -19.94 -18.95
C GLU A 320 -1.48 -20.88 -17.76
N ASP A 321 -0.40 -21.38 -17.15
CA ASP A 321 -0.38 -22.29 -16.00
C ASP A 321 -0.55 -21.57 -14.65
N ILE A 322 -0.51 -20.23 -14.66
CA ILE A 322 -0.65 -19.39 -13.47
C ILE A 322 -1.75 -18.33 -13.66
N THR A 323 -2.47 -18.02 -12.59
CA THR A 323 -3.49 -16.98 -12.57
C THR A 323 -2.94 -15.67 -11.99
N ALA A 324 -3.48 -14.55 -12.48
CA ALA A 324 -3.10 -13.20 -12.04
C ALA A 324 -3.47 -12.92 -10.58
N SER A 325 -4.70 -13.24 -10.20
CA SER A 325 -5.30 -12.87 -8.92
C SER A 325 -5.39 -14.04 -7.94
N ASP A 326 -5.52 -13.68 -6.67
CA ASP A 326 -5.89 -14.56 -5.56
C ASP A 326 -6.96 -13.87 -4.70
N PHE A 327 -7.60 -14.59 -3.79
CA PHE A 327 -8.68 -14.05 -2.94
C PHE A 327 -8.59 -14.55 -1.49
N THR A 328 -7.40 -14.92 -1.02
CA THR A 328 -7.21 -15.53 0.30
C THR A 328 -7.40 -14.53 1.44
N THR A 329 -7.05 -13.26 1.22
CA THR A 329 -7.11 -12.21 2.25
C THR A 329 -8.45 -11.47 2.30
N SER A 330 -9.39 -11.80 1.41
CA SER A 330 -10.63 -11.04 1.17
C SER A 330 -10.43 -9.61 0.64
N TYR A 331 -9.20 -9.24 0.28
CA TYR A 331 -8.91 -8.01 -0.45
C TYR A 331 -9.16 -8.24 -1.95
N GLU A 332 -10.01 -7.40 -2.56
CA GLU A 332 -10.58 -7.70 -3.89
C GLU A 332 -9.56 -7.75 -5.04
N THR A 333 -8.47 -6.96 -4.94
CA THR A 333 -7.45 -6.83 -5.99
C THR A 333 -6.16 -7.60 -5.67
N GLU A 334 -6.19 -8.53 -4.71
CA GLU A 334 -5.04 -9.33 -4.33
C GLU A 334 -4.43 -10.08 -5.53
N LYS A 335 -3.10 -9.97 -5.68
CA LYS A 335 -2.33 -10.74 -6.66
C LYS A 335 -1.86 -12.07 -6.08
N LYS A 336 -1.68 -13.05 -6.96
CA LYS A 336 -1.15 -14.36 -6.56
C LYS A 336 0.34 -14.27 -6.22
N GLU A 337 0.73 -14.75 -5.05
CA GLU A 337 2.14 -14.71 -4.61
C GLU A 337 3.07 -15.43 -5.60
N GLU A 338 2.65 -16.58 -6.13
CA GLU A 338 3.41 -17.36 -7.11
C GLU A 338 3.78 -16.53 -8.35
N LEU A 339 2.90 -15.63 -8.80
CA LEU A 339 3.16 -14.78 -9.96
C LEU A 339 4.29 -13.80 -9.67
N LEU A 340 4.21 -13.13 -8.53
CA LEU A 340 5.20 -12.14 -8.12
C LEU A 340 6.52 -12.80 -7.77
N GLU A 341 6.50 -14.03 -7.25
CA GLU A 341 7.71 -14.80 -6.97
C GLU A 341 8.48 -15.09 -8.26
N LEU A 342 7.79 -15.48 -9.34
CA LEU A 342 8.42 -15.68 -10.65
C LEU A 342 9.04 -14.39 -11.19
N ILE A 343 8.31 -13.27 -11.10
CA ILE A 343 8.79 -11.96 -11.58
C ILE A 343 10.01 -11.49 -10.77
N ILE A 344 9.94 -11.54 -9.44
CA ILE A 344 11.01 -11.06 -8.56
C ILE A 344 12.26 -11.92 -8.74
N LYS A 345 12.14 -13.26 -8.75
CA LYS A 345 13.30 -14.14 -9.01
C LYS A 345 13.93 -13.91 -10.38
N GLN A 346 13.12 -13.58 -11.38
CA GLN A 346 13.60 -13.37 -12.74
C GLN A 346 14.38 -12.06 -12.90
N SER A 347 13.98 -11.00 -12.20
CA SER A 347 14.43 -9.63 -12.50
C SER A 347 15.15 -8.92 -11.35
N SER A 348 15.12 -9.49 -10.15
CA SER A 348 15.94 -9.12 -8.99
C SER A 348 16.79 -10.32 -8.63
N LEU A 349 18.02 -10.35 -9.16
CA LEU A 349 18.87 -11.55 -9.18
C LEU A 349 19.58 -11.83 -7.85
N LYS A 350 19.75 -10.82 -6.98
CA LYS A 350 20.57 -10.93 -5.78
C LYS A 350 19.76 -10.70 -4.51
N GLU A 351 20.11 -11.38 -3.44
CA GLU A 351 19.64 -10.99 -2.11
C GLU A 351 20.05 -9.55 -1.80
N GLY A 352 19.18 -8.83 -1.09
CA GLY A 352 19.36 -7.42 -0.81
C GLY A 352 19.03 -6.47 -1.97
N ASP A 353 18.79 -6.97 -3.19
CA ASP A 353 18.25 -6.13 -4.28
C ASP A 353 16.96 -5.44 -3.81
N PHE A 354 16.73 -4.24 -4.34
CA PHE A 354 15.65 -3.37 -3.92
C PHE A 354 14.42 -3.53 -4.83
N VAL A 355 13.31 -3.99 -4.27
CA VAL A 355 12.01 -4.12 -4.93
C VAL A 355 11.08 -3.00 -4.46
N ALA A 356 10.29 -2.42 -5.35
CA ALA A 356 9.26 -1.46 -4.94
C ALA A 356 7.91 -1.72 -5.60
N ASP A 357 6.86 -1.40 -4.87
CA ASP A 357 5.48 -1.41 -5.34
C ASP A 357 4.77 -0.15 -4.86
N PHE A 358 4.49 0.75 -5.80
CA PHE A 358 3.84 2.03 -5.51
C PHE A 358 2.31 1.97 -5.60
N PHE A 359 1.76 0.80 -5.90
CA PHE A 359 0.32 0.49 -5.88
C PHE A 359 0.12 -0.80 -5.07
N SER A 360 0.63 -0.78 -3.82
CA SER A 360 0.90 -2.00 -3.08
C SER A 360 -0.34 -2.81 -2.69
N GLY A 361 -1.50 -2.16 -2.56
CA GLY A 361 -2.77 -2.81 -2.23
C GLY A 361 -2.65 -3.69 -0.99
N SER A 362 -2.90 -4.99 -1.14
CA SER A 362 -2.78 -5.99 -0.07
C SER A 362 -1.34 -6.36 0.34
N GLY A 363 -0.32 -5.75 -0.26
CA GLY A 363 1.09 -5.97 0.06
C GLY A 363 1.69 -7.26 -0.49
N THR A 364 1.10 -7.90 -1.50
CA THR A 364 1.61 -9.16 -2.06
C THR A 364 3.06 -9.02 -2.55
N THR A 365 3.38 -7.96 -3.30
CA THR A 365 4.73 -7.75 -3.86
C THR A 365 5.79 -7.66 -2.76
N ILE A 366 5.55 -6.83 -1.75
CA ILE A 366 6.51 -6.60 -0.66
C ILE A 366 6.64 -7.82 0.26
N SER A 367 5.55 -8.58 0.45
CA SER A 367 5.58 -9.86 1.17
C SER A 367 6.47 -10.89 0.46
N VAL A 368 6.30 -11.05 -0.85
CA VAL A 368 7.12 -11.98 -1.63
C VAL A 368 8.59 -11.50 -1.70
N ALA A 369 8.82 -10.19 -1.83
CA ALA A 369 10.15 -9.60 -1.77
C ALA A 369 10.85 -9.93 -0.44
N GLU A 370 10.15 -9.79 0.70
CA GLU A 370 10.65 -10.15 2.02
C GLU A 370 11.03 -11.63 2.11
N LYS A 371 10.15 -12.55 1.66
CA LYS A 371 10.41 -14.00 1.65
C LYS A 371 11.65 -14.37 0.82
N LEU A 372 11.95 -13.57 -0.19
CA LEU A 372 13.14 -13.72 -1.05
C LEU A 372 14.35 -12.90 -0.56
N ASN A 373 14.34 -12.40 0.68
CA ASN A 373 15.43 -11.60 1.25
C ASN A 373 15.78 -10.36 0.41
N ARG A 374 14.78 -9.71 -0.20
CA ARG A 374 14.94 -8.43 -0.91
C ARG A 374 14.66 -7.27 0.03
N ARG A 375 15.30 -6.13 -0.23
CA ARG A 375 14.87 -4.85 0.36
C ARG A 375 13.58 -4.42 -0.34
N TRP A 376 12.66 -3.80 0.39
CA TRP A 376 11.40 -3.38 -0.22
C TRP A 376 10.85 -2.03 0.26
N ILE A 377 10.15 -1.36 -0.65
CA ILE A 377 9.31 -0.19 -0.39
C ILE A 377 7.91 -0.46 -0.97
N GLY A 378 6.89 -0.38 -0.12
CA GLY A 378 5.48 -0.40 -0.52
C GLY A 378 4.87 0.98 -0.32
N CYS A 379 4.01 1.43 -1.23
CA CYS A 379 3.16 2.60 -1.03
C CYS A 379 1.70 2.26 -1.29
N GLU A 380 0.82 2.71 -0.41
CA GLU A 380 -0.62 2.52 -0.54
C GLU A 380 -1.38 3.73 -0.01
N LEU A 381 -2.45 4.11 -0.71
CA LEU A 381 -3.27 5.27 -0.39
C LEU A 381 -4.31 4.93 0.69
N GLY A 382 -4.90 3.75 0.60
CA GLY A 382 -5.97 3.30 1.48
C GLY A 382 -5.48 2.71 2.79
N LYS A 383 -6.04 3.17 3.91
CA LYS A 383 -5.70 2.66 5.25
C LYS A 383 -5.89 1.14 5.35
N VAL A 384 -6.94 0.60 4.74
CA VAL A 384 -7.23 -0.85 4.75
C VAL A 384 -6.13 -1.64 4.03
N GLY A 385 -5.59 -1.13 2.91
CA GLY A 385 -4.48 -1.78 2.21
C GLY A 385 -3.22 -1.83 3.08
N ILE A 386 -2.88 -0.71 3.75
CA ILE A 386 -1.78 -0.65 4.73
C ILE A 386 -2.00 -1.68 5.86
N GLN A 387 -3.22 -1.83 6.36
CA GLN A 387 -3.56 -2.81 7.39
C GLN A 387 -3.34 -4.25 6.92
N VAL A 388 -3.88 -4.60 5.75
CA VAL A 388 -3.74 -5.95 5.18
C VAL A 388 -2.28 -6.27 4.90
N ALA A 389 -1.52 -5.32 4.33
CA ALA A 389 -0.09 -5.46 4.09
C ALA A 389 0.69 -5.65 5.40
N ARG A 390 0.41 -4.83 6.43
CA ARG A 390 1.00 -4.98 7.77
C ARG A 390 0.70 -6.34 8.37
N ALA A 391 -0.56 -6.77 8.38
CA ALA A 391 -0.96 -8.05 8.92
C ALA A 391 -0.26 -9.21 8.22
N ARG A 392 -0.16 -9.16 6.88
CA ARG A 392 0.58 -10.16 6.08
C ARG A 392 2.05 -10.25 6.49
N LEU A 393 2.73 -9.10 6.63
CA LEU A 393 4.14 -9.02 7.03
C LEU A 393 4.36 -9.52 8.48
N VAL A 394 3.42 -9.22 9.38
CA VAL A 394 3.49 -9.66 10.77
C VAL A 394 3.25 -11.17 10.88
N GLU A 395 2.23 -11.71 10.22
CA GLU A 395 1.93 -13.15 10.21
C GLU A 395 3.09 -13.98 9.62
N GLN A 396 3.82 -13.46 8.64
CA GLN A 396 5.01 -14.14 8.09
C GLN A 396 6.27 -13.98 8.94
N LYS A 397 6.21 -13.25 10.06
CA LYS A 397 7.35 -12.93 10.93
C LYS A 397 8.52 -12.27 10.17
N SER A 398 8.21 -11.23 9.39
CA SER A 398 9.23 -10.50 8.62
C SER A 398 10.30 -9.86 9.50
N LYS A 399 11.38 -9.39 8.86
CA LYS A 399 12.34 -8.46 9.49
C LYS A 399 11.65 -7.17 9.91
N PRO A 400 12.23 -6.41 10.86
CA PRO A 400 11.67 -5.13 11.29
C PRO A 400 11.53 -4.16 10.11
N PHE A 401 10.43 -3.41 10.09
CA PHE A 401 10.13 -2.46 9.01
C PHE A 401 9.43 -1.21 9.55
N LEU A 402 9.46 -0.15 8.75
CA LEU A 402 8.84 1.14 9.05
C LEU A 402 7.45 1.22 8.45
N ILE A 403 6.52 1.78 9.22
CA ILE A 403 5.29 2.36 8.70
C ILE A 403 5.42 3.87 8.78
N GLU A 404 5.27 4.52 7.64
CA GLU A 404 5.48 5.95 7.49
C GLU A 404 4.25 6.61 6.85
N ASN A 405 4.02 7.87 7.21
CA ASN A 405 3.02 8.72 6.59
C ASN A 405 3.70 9.87 5.87
N ILE A 406 3.11 10.33 4.77
CA ILE A 406 3.45 11.58 4.12
C ILE A 406 2.82 12.72 4.95
N GLY A 407 3.39 12.98 6.13
CA GLY A 407 2.85 13.95 7.11
C GLY A 407 2.70 15.38 6.60
N ASN A 408 3.37 15.74 5.50
CA ASN A 408 3.32 17.08 4.89
C ASN A 408 2.41 17.19 3.64
N TYR A 409 1.69 16.13 3.28
CA TYR A 409 0.73 16.09 2.16
C TYR A 409 -0.13 17.36 2.09
N GLN A 410 -0.61 17.74 3.27
CA GLN A 410 -1.59 18.79 3.51
C GLN A 410 -1.03 20.19 3.29
N ARG A 411 0.23 20.42 3.68
CA ARG A 411 0.91 21.71 3.57
C ARG A 411 1.24 22.06 2.12
N GLU A 412 1.71 21.09 1.35
CA GLU A 412 2.07 21.33 -0.06
C GLU A 412 0.84 21.53 -0.96
N MET A 413 -0.25 20.81 -0.75
CA MET A 413 -1.47 21.02 -1.53
C MET A 413 -2.02 22.44 -1.38
N ILE A 414 -1.92 23.01 -0.18
CA ILE A 414 -2.28 24.40 0.12
C ILE A 414 -1.39 25.36 -0.68
N TYR A 415 -0.07 25.16 -0.68
CA TYR A 415 0.86 26.02 -1.42
C TYR A 415 0.74 25.87 -2.95
N LEU A 416 0.46 24.68 -3.45
CA LEU A 416 0.26 24.42 -4.89
C LEU A 416 -1.03 25.05 -5.41
N GLY A 417 -2.06 25.19 -4.57
CA GLY A 417 -3.30 25.90 -4.88
C GLY A 417 -3.24 27.42 -4.69
N GLY A 418 -2.15 27.97 -4.16
CA GLY A 418 -1.99 29.40 -3.89
C GLY A 418 -2.80 29.93 -2.69
N ALA A 419 -3.50 29.06 -1.96
CA ALA A 419 -4.31 29.44 -0.81
C ALA A 419 -3.44 29.62 0.44
N ARG A 420 -3.80 30.56 1.31
CA ARG A 420 -3.10 30.74 2.60
C ARG A 420 -3.74 29.83 3.66
N ILE A 421 -2.94 29.31 4.60
CA ILE A 421 -3.38 28.37 5.64
C ILE A 421 -4.67 28.84 6.37
N TYR A 422 -4.79 30.14 6.65
CA TYR A 422 -5.97 30.69 7.31
C TYR A 422 -7.26 30.64 6.45
N GLU A 423 -7.14 30.67 5.12
CA GLU A 423 -8.29 30.56 4.21
C GLU A 423 -8.83 29.14 4.28
N MET A 424 -7.93 28.17 4.41
CA MET A 424 -8.31 26.79 4.61
C MET A 424 -9.04 26.59 5.94
N GLN A 425 -8.47 27.05 7.06
CA GLN A 425 -9.13 26.92 8.37
C GLN A 425 -10.55 27.51 8.34
N LYS A 426 -10.72 28.66 7.67
CA LYS A 426 -12.04 29.28 7.43
C LYS A 426 -12.98 28.34 6.68
N ILE A 427 -12.52 27.69 5.62
CA ILE A 427 -13.33 26.76 4.83
C ILE A 427 -13.68 25.52 5.66
N ILE A 428 -12.73 24.97 6.43
CA ILE A 428 -12.97 23.81 7.31
C ILE A 428 -14.04 24.12 8.35
N LEU A 429 -13.96 25.29 8.98
CA LEU A 429 -14.97 25.75 9.92
C LEU A 429 -16.35 25.83 9.24
N LYS A 430 -16.44 26.43 8.05
CA LYS A 430 -17.68 26.48 7.26
C LYS A 430 -18.21 25.09 6.91
N LEU A 431 -17.36 24.15 6.47
CA LEU A 431 -17.73 22.78 6.16
C LEU A 431 -18.26 22.01 7.38
N TYR A 432 -17.75 22.31 8.57
CA TYR A 432 -18.28 21.79 9.83
C TYR A 432 -19.62 22.46 10.23
N GLY A 433 -19.98 23.57 9.60
CA GLY A 433 -21.15 24.40 9.93
C GLY A 433 -20.90 25.43 11.03
N ALA A 434 -19.63 25.80 11.27
CA ALA A 434 -19.25 26.87 12.18
C ALA A 434 -18.97 28.17 11.41
N GLU A 435 -19.54 29.28 11.86
CA GLU A 435 -19.28 30.59 11.28
C GLU A 435 -17.93 31.12 11.78
N PRO A 436 -16.94 31.37 10.88
CA PRO A 436 -15.60 31.78 11.27
C PRO A 436 -15.56 33.16 11.95
N MET A 437 -14.77 33.31 13.01
CA MET A 437 -14.64 34.58 13.71
C MET A 437 -13.76 35.57 12.94
N THR A 438 -14.08 36.86 13.01
CA THR A 438 -13.37 37.91 12.25
C THR A 438 -11.93 38.12 12.75
N ASN A 439 -11.71 38.04 14.07
CA ASN A 439 -10.43 38.37 14.73
C ASN A 439 -9.56 37.15 15.03
N ARG A 440 -10.12 35.94 15.03
CA ARG A 440 -9.45 34.66 15.30
C ARG A 440 -9.86 33.66 14.22
N ARG A 441 -9.09 33.63 13.13
CA ARG A 441 -9.44 32.87 11.90
C ARG A 441 -9.36 31.35 12.08
N ASP A 442 -8.69 30.91 13.13
CA ASP A 442 -8.61 29.53 13.61
C ASP A 442 -9.86 29.11 14.41
N LEU A 443 -10.73 30.06 14.77
CA LEU A 443 -11.94 29.83 15.54
C LEU A 443 -13.21 30.12 14.73
N GLY A 444 -14.26 29.35 15.02
CA GLY A 444 -15.61 29.57 14.53
C GLY A 444 -16.65 29.29 15.60
N VAL A 445 -17.87 29.77 15.38
CA VAL A 445 -18.99 29.60 16.30
C VAL A 445 -20.09 28.83 15.61
N ARG A 446 -20.58 27.79 16.28
CA ARG A 446 -21.72 27.00 15.80
C ARG A 446 -22.79 26.94 16.87
N LYS A 447 -24.05 27.11 16.47
CA LYS A 447 -25.20 26.85 17.32
C LYS A 447 -25.88 25.57 16.84
N THR A 448 -25.89 24.56 17.69
CA THR A 448 -26.50 23.27 17.37
C THR A 448 -28.04 23.35 17.46
N GLU A 449 -28.72 22.35 16.91
CA GLU A 449 -30.19 22.28 16.89
C GLU A 449 -30.82 22.27 18.30
N ASP A 450 -30.13 21.69 19.27
CA ASP A 450 -30.50 21.69 20.70
C ASP A 450 -30.24 23.06 21.40
N GLY A 451 -29.73 24.04 20.66
CA GLY A 451 -29.43 25.39 21.14
C GLY A 451 -28.09 25.52 21.89
N THR A 452 -27.27 24.46 21.96
CA THR A 452 -25.93 24.52 22.55
C THR A 452 -25.01 25.42 21.70
N LEU A 453 -24.25 26.29 22.37
CA LEU A 453 -23.30 27.18 21.71
C LEU A 453 -21.91 26.54 21.76
N GLU A 454 -21.39 26.19 20.59
CA GLU A 454 -20.09 25.55 20.39
C GLU A 454 -19.06 26.58 19.91
N LEU A 455 -17.89 26.60 20.57
CA LEU A 455 -16.68 27.18 20.00
C LEU A 455 -15.97 26.08 19.22
N VAL A 456 -15.58 26.35 17.98
CA VAL A 456 -14.93 25.37 17.10
C VAL A 456 -13.54 25.88 16.76
N TYR A 457 -12.52 25.10 17.10
CA TYR A 457 -11.13 25.38 16.73
C TYR A 457 -10.70 24.49 15.58
N CYS A 458 -10.10 25.07 14.55
CA CYS A 458 -9.45 24.34 13.47
C CYS A 458 -7.94 24.37 13.69
N GLY A 459 -7.35 23.20 13.92
CA GLY A 459 -5.91 22.98 14.05
C GLY A 459 -5.14 23.38 12.81
N TYR A 460 -3.83 23.20 12.86
CA TYR A 460 -2.96 23.40 11.71
C TYR A 460 -2.74 22.08 10.97
N PRO A 461 -2.66 22.10 9.63
CA PRO A 461 -2.43 20.89 8.85
C PRO A 461 -1.01 20.34 8.94
N ASP A 462 -0.05 21.17 9.35
CA ASP A 462 1.37 20.82 9.44
C ASP A 462 1.80 20.49 10.88
N ARG A 463 0.87 20.47 11.84
CA ARG A 463 1.16 20.24 13.26
C ARG A 463 0.04 19.52 13.97
N ALA A 464 0.41 18.48 14.70
CA ALA A 464 -0.48 17.80 15.61
C ALA A 464 -1.02 18.76 16.68
N VAL A 465 -2.31 18.66 16.99
CA VAL A 465 -2.91 19.43 18.09
C VAL A 465 -2.54 18.80 19.43
N ALA A 466 -1.94 19.61 20.29
CA ALA A 466 -1.50 19.20 21.61
C ALA A 466 -2.61 19.36 22.67
N ALA A 467 -2.66 18.46 23.65
CA ALA A 467 -3.64 18.47 24.73
C ALA A 467 -3.57 19.75 25.59
N HIS A 468 -2.36 20.29 25.83
CA HIS A 468 -2.21 21.56 26.54
C HIS A 468 -2.89 22.72 25.80
N LYS A 469 -2.79 22.74 24.46
CA LYS A 469 -3.44 23.76 23.64
C LYS A 469 -4.96 23.68 23.74
N VAL A 470 -5.50 22.47 23.85
CA VAL A 470 -6.93 22.22 23.99
C VAL A 470 -7.43 22.63 25.37
N GLU A 471 -6.66 22.39 26.43
CA GLU A 471 -6.92 22.91 27.78
C GLU A 471 -6.97 24.44 27.79
N ASP A 472 -5.97 25.11 27.21
CA ASP A 472 -5.95 26.59 27.11
C ASP A 472 -7.18 27.13 26.38
N LEU A 473 -7.54 26.52 25.25
CA LEU A 473 -8.72 26.90 24.46
C LEU A 473 -10.02 26.64 25.23
N ALA A 474 -10.10 25.57 26.02
CA ALA A 474 -11.28 25.25 26.81
C ALA A 474 -11.48 26.24 27.95
N ILE A 475 -10.40 26.71 28.58
CA ILE A 475 -10.43 27.80 29.56
C ILE A 475 -10.85 29.12 28.89
N GLU A 476 -10.26 29.43 27.73
CA GLU A 476 -10.60 30.61 26.93
C GLU A 476 -12.09 30.63 26.56
N ALA A 477 -12.63 29.49 26.10
CA ALA A 477 -14.03 29.32 25.70
C ALA A 477 -15.05 29.72 26.78
N GLN A 478 -14.70 29.63 28.06
CA GLN A 478 -15.60 30.03 29.16
C GLN A 478 -15.84 31.54 29.25
N THR A 479 -14.92 32.35 28.70
CA THR A 479 -14.94 33.82 28.85
C THR A 479 -14.87 34.57 27.52
N LEU A 480 -14.46 33.89 26.45
CA LEU A 480 -14.29 34.48 25.12
C LEU A 480 -15.55 35.22 24.67
N ASP A 481 -15.38 36.49 24.32
CA ASP A 481 -16.41 37.43 23.87
C ASP A 481 -17.65 37.55 24.78
N GLY A 482 -17.52 37.15 26.05
CA GLY A 482 -18.63 37.14 27.01
C GLY A 482 -19.73 36.12 26.71
N ALA A 483 -19.53 35.23 25.72
CA ALA A 483 -20.53 34.27 25.26
C ALA A 483 -20.63 33.02 26.15
N GLY A 484 -19.51 32.62 26.78
CA GLY A 484 -19.44 31.46 27.67
C GLY A 484 -19.84 30.16 26.96
N TYR A 485 -18.99 29.71 26.02
CA TYR A 485 -19.25 28.53 25.20
C TYR A 485 -19.31 27.26 26.04
N LYS A 486 -20.43 26.52 25.92
CA LYS A 486 -20.66 25.29 26.70
C LYS A 486 -19.83 24.12 26.19
N ARG A 487 -19.47 24.14 24.90
CA ARG A 487 -18.70 23.09 24.25
C ARG A 487 -17.59 23.68 23.38
N LEU A 488 -16.41 23.07 23.45
CA LEU A 488 -15.29 23.29 22.57
C LEU A 488 -15.15 22.08 21.64
N VAL A 489 -15.22 22.31 20.33
CA VAL A 489 -14.93 21.32 19.31
C VAL A 489 -13.55 21.57 18.74
N ILE A 490 -12.68 20.56 18.78
CA ILE A 490 -11.35 20.58 18.16
C ILE A 490 -11.43 19.82 16.84
N LEU A 491 -11.20 20.51 15.73
CA LEU A 491 -11.02 19.90 14.42
C LEU A 491 -9.53 19.82 14.13
N ALA A 492 -8.96 18.63 14.06
CA ALA A 492 -7.53 18.46 13.75
C ALA A 492 -7.28 17.38 12.71
N TRP A 493 -6.26 17.58 11.88
CA TRP A 493 -5.77 16.53 10.98
C TRP A 493 -5.00 15.45 11.73
N ASP A 494 -4.23 15.87 12.73
CA ASP A 494 -3.48 14.98 13.61
C ASP A 494 -3.49 15.52 15.05
N TYR A 495 -3.26 14.61 15.99
CA TYR A 495 -3.22 14.90 17.42
C TYR A 495 -1.88 14.42 18.00
N GLU A 496 -1.42 15.06 19.07
CA GLU A 496 -0.17 14.61 19.68
C GLU A 496 -0.27 13.16 20.18
N TYR A 497 0.88 12.53 20.31
CA TYR A 497 0.94 11.18 20.86
C TYR A 497 0.35 11.15 22.28
N ASN A 498 -0.52 10.18 22.58
CA ASN A 498 -1.31 10.07 23.83
C ASN A 498 -2.25 11.24 24.13
N TYR A 499 -2.65 12.00 23.12
CA TYR A 499 -3.54 13.15 23.28
C TYR A 499 -4.73 12.93 24.24
N ASP A 500 -5.47 11.81 24.14
CA ASP A 500 -6.68 11.59 24.93
C ASP A 500 -6.38 11.41 26.43
N GLU A 501 -5.30 10.70 26.75
CA GLU A 501 -4.86 10.49 28.13
C GLU A 501 -4.30 11.78 28.73
N LEU A 502 -3.49 12.52 27.96
CA LEU A 502 -2.95 13.81 28.35
C LEU A 502 -4.07 14.83 28.58
N LEU A 503 -5.06 14.88 27.68
CA LEU A 503 -6.22 15.75 27.80
C LEU A 503 -7.05 15.37 29.02
N GLN A 504 -7.36 14.09 29.23
CA GLN A 504 -8.11 13.66 30.41
C GLN A 504 -7.37 14.01 31.72
N THR A 505 -6.06 13.83 31.75
CA THR A 505 -5.24 14.16 32.93
C THR A 505 -5.31 15.66 33.23
N ARG A 506 -5.20 16.50 32.21
CA ARG A 506 -5.34 17.96 32.30
C ARG A 506 -6.73 18.40 32.74
N VAL A 507 -7.78 17.87 32.11
CA VAL A 507 -9.18 18.15 32.48
C VAL A 507 -9.46 17.75 33.94
N ARG A 508 -8.95 16.60 34.41
CA ARG A 508 -9.07 16.19 35.81
C ARG A 508 -8.29 17.12 36.76
N ALA A 509 -7.11 17.57 36.35
CA ALA A 509 -6.28 18.50 37.14
C ALA A 509 -6.93 19.89 37.25
N ALA A 510 -7.58 20.37 36.18
CA ALA A 510 -8.37 21.59 36.19
C ALA A 510 -9.64 21.47 37.06
N GLY A 511 -10.13 20.24 37.29
CA GLY A 511 -11.22 19.98 38.22
C GLY A 511 -12.52 20.70 37.86
N ASN A 512 -13.10 21.44 38.81
CA ASN A 512 -14.36 22.17 38.61
C ASN A 512 -14.18 23.51 37.86
N ASP A 513 -12.95 23.93 37.58
CA ASP A 513 -12.66 25.20 36.92
C ASP A 513 -12.88 25.12 35.40
N LEU A 514 -12.98 23.91 34.84
CA LEU A 514 -13.26 23.64 33.44
C LEU A 514 -14.69 23.08 33.27
N LYS A 515 -15.62 23.96 32.90
CA LYS A 515 -17.05 23.66 32.68
C LYS A 515 -17.39 23.42 31.21
N THR A 516 -16.48 23.75 30.30
CA THR A 516 -16.66 23.56 28.86
C THR A 516 -16.43 22.09 28.51
N GLU A 517 -17.43 21.47 27.87
CA GLU A 517 -17.33 20.11 27.30
C GLU A 517 -16.35 20.12 26.12
N ILE A 518 -15.43 19.16 26.03
CA ILE A 518 -14.44 19.10 24.94
C ILE A 518 -14.76 17.91 24.03
N VAL A 519 -14.86 18.17 22.72
CA VAL A 519 -15.08 17.16 21.69
C VAL A 519 -13.97 17.25 20.66
N SER A 520 -13.27 16.14 20.43
CA SER A 520 -12.16 16.07 19.47
C SER A 520 -12.60 15.33 18.22
N ARG A 521 -12.50 15.97 17.07
CA ARG A 521 -12.92 15.46 15.76
C ARG A 521 -11.72 15.44 14.81
N GLN A 522 -11.62 14.38 14.04
CA GLN A 522 -10.61 14.26 13.01
C GLN A 522 -11.11 14.91 11.71
N ILE A 523 -10.31 15.82 11.17
CA ILE A 523 -10.50 16.35 9.83
C ILE A 523 -10.11 15.23 8.87
N PRO A 524 -11.00 14.82 7.96
CA PRO A 524 -10.71 13.71 7.09
C PRO A 524 -9.62 14.14 6.09
N PRO A 525 -8.58 13.32 5.86
CA PRO A 525 -7.38 13.75 5.15
C PRO A 525 -7.62 14.05 3.66
N ASP A 526 -8.79 13.69 3.12
CA ASP A 526 -9.26 13.98 1.77
C ASP A 526 -9.74 15.38 1.54
N ILE A 527 -9.94 16.15 2.59
CA ILE A 527 -10.61 17.44 2.48
C ILE A 527 -9.98 18.32 1.39
N TYR A 528 -8.68 18.18 1.16
CA TYR A 528 -7.94 18.87 0.11
C TYR A 528 -8.35 18.53 -1.32
N GLU A 529 -8.68 17.28 -1.61
CA GLU A 529 -9.11 16.89 -2.96
C GLU A 529 -10.48 17.46 -3.29
N TYR A 530 -11.37 17.57 -2.29
CA TYR A 530 -12.60 18.34 -2.44
C TYR A 530 -12.34 19.82 -2.70
N LEU A 531 -11.43 20.43 -1.92
CA LEU A 531 -11.11 21.85 -2.06
C LEU A 531 -10.45 22.20 -3.40
N LYS A 532 -9.72 21.28 -4.02
CA LYS A 532 -9.17 21.47 -5.38
C LYS A 532 -10.25 21.59 -6.45
N GLN A 533 -11.35 20.88 -6.29
CA GLN A 533 -12.45 20.87 -7.25
C GLN A 533 -13.41 22.04 -7.06
N ALA A 534 -13.53 22.54 -5.82
CA ALA A 534 -14.35 23.69 -5.51
C ALA A 534 -13.73 24.97 -6.08
N LYS A 535 -14.42 25.61 -7.03
CA LYS A 535 -13.97 26.86 -7.67
C LYS A 535 -14.74 28.08 -7.17
N SER A 536 -15.82 27.87 -6.42
CA SER A 536 -16.69 28.90 -5.86
C SER A 536 -17.12 28.57 -4.42
N GLU A 537 -17.67 29.55 -3.69
CA GLU A 537 -18.24 29.29 -2.35
C GLU A 537 -19.47 28.37 -2.39
N GLU A 538 -20.27 28.42 -3.46
CA GLU A 538 -21.41 27.49 -3.66
C GLU A 538 -20.96 26.03 -3.80
N ASP A 539 -19.81 25.79 -4.46
CA ASP A 539 -19.24 24.44 -4.55
C ASP A 539 -18.82 23.91 -3.16
N ILE A 540 -18.34 24.79 -2.27
CA ILE A 540 -17.94 24.46 -0.91
C ILE A 540 -19.17 24.10 -0.06
N GLU A 541 -20.26 24.84 -0.19
CA GLU A 541 -21.50 24.53 0.53
C GLU A 541 -22.04 23.15 0.18
N GLN A 542 -22.00 22.76 -1.11
CA GLN A 542 -22.40 21.41 -1.55
C GLN A 542 -21.49 20.27 -1.05
N LEU A 543 -20.29 20.61 -0.53
CA LEU A 543 -19.37 19.64 0.06
C LEU A 543 -19.66 19.36 1.53
N SER A 544 -20.37 20.25 2.22
CA SER A 544 -20.65 20.10 3.66
C SER A 544 -21.35 18.78 3.99
N ASP A 545 -22.35 18.38 3.20
CA ASP A 545 -23.06 17.09 3.34
C ASP A 545 -22.18 15.85 3.05
N LYS A 546 -21.04 16.05 2.37
CA LYS A 546 -20.14 14.97 1.94
C LYS A 546 -18.93 14.80 2.84
N VAL A 547 -18.62 15.79 3.69
CA VAL A 547 -17.46 15.80 4.59
C VAL A 547 -17.92 15.38 5.98
N LYS A 548 -17.49 14.21 6.44
CA LYS A 548 -17.77 13.73 7.80
C LYS A 548 -16.55 13.91 8.69
N PHE A 549 -16.72 14.68 9.76
CA PHE A 549 -15.72 14.85 10.82
C PHE A 549 -15.93 13.77 11.88
N LEU A 550 -15.07 12.75 11.86
CA LEU A 550 -15.21 11.57 12.71
C LEU A 550 -14.68 11.86 14.11
N GLU A 551 -15.37 11.38 15.14
CA GLU A 551 -14.83 11.41 16.50
C GLU A 551 -13.71 10.36 16.66
N LYS A 552 -12.65 10.74 17.38
CA LYS A 552 -11.48 9.88 17.58
C LYS A 552 -11.87 8.66 18.43
N PRO A 553 -11.40 7.44 18.10
CA PRO A 553 -11.68 6.29 18.94
C PRO A 553 -11.09 6.45 20.34
N TYR A 554 -11.84 6.04 21.36
CA TYR A 554 -11.38 6.08 22.75
C TYR A 554 -10.82 4.73 23.17
N LEU A 555 -9.58 4.73 23.67
CA LEU A 555 -8.89 3.57 24.22
C LEU A 555 -8.64 3.77 25.72
N LYS A 556 -9.07 2.80 26.53
CA LYS A 556 -8.77 2.75 27.97
C LYS A 556 -8.07 1.44 28.32
N LEU A 557 -6.92 1.55 28.98
CA LEU A 557 -6.16 0.41 29.47
C LEU A 557 -6.58 0.06 30.91
N ARG A 558 -6.53 -1.23 31.24
CA ARG A 558 -6.68 -1.72 32.62
C ARG A 558 -5.47 -1.28 33.44
N LYS A 559 -5.65 -1.21 34.76
CA LYS A 559 -4.50 -1.03 35.66
C LYS A 559 -3.54 -2.21 35.49
N PRO A 560 -2.23 -1.97 35.39
CA PRO A 560 -1.25 -3.04 35.22
C PRO A 560 -1.20 -3.92 36.47
N GLU A 561 -1.16 -5.23 36.28
CA GLU A 561 -0.94 -6.21 37.34
C GLU A 561 0.55 -6.57 37.37
N ILE A 562 1.21 -6.30 38.50
CA ILE A 562 2.66 -6.48 38.65
C ILE A 562 2.93 -7.65 39.59
N THR A 563 3.66 -8.66 39.11
CA THR A 563 4.10 -9.82 39.89
C THR A 563 5.61 -10.04 39.70
N GLY A 564 6.41 -9.61 40.68
CA GLY A 564 7.87 -9.59 40.52
C GLY A 564 8.27 -8.67 39.37
N ASN A 565 9.02 -9.21 38.40
CA ASN A 565 9.40 -8.49 37.18
C ASN A 565 8.40 -8.68 36.01
N SER A 566 7.27 -9.34 36.27
CA SER A 566 6.23 -9.57 35.27
C SER A 566 5.12 -8.53 35.37
N VAL A 567 4.69 -8.00 34.22
CA VAL A 567 3.60 -7.04 34.11
C VAL A 567 2.56 -7.59 33.14
N ALA A 568 1.32 -7.66 33.59
CA ALA A 568 0.18 -7.88 32.71
C ALA A 568 -0.58 -6.57 32.46
N ILE A 569 -0.78 -6.26 31.19
CA ILE A 569 -1.59 -5.13 30.72
C ILE A 569 -2.79 -5.65 29.93
N GLY A 570 -3.86 -4.88 29.89
CA GLY A 570 -5.03 -5.25 29.10
C GLY A 570 -5.84 -4.05 28.64
N ILE A 571 -6.68 -4.28 27.65
CA ILE A 571 -7.63 -3.28 27.16
C ILE A 571 -8.88 -3.38 28.03
N GLU A 572 -9.23 -2.29 28.72
CA GLU A 572 -10.47 -2.20 29.49
C GLU A 572 -11.64 -1.88 28.58
N LYS A 573 -11.43 -0.92 27.66
CA LYS A 573 -12.48 -0.45 26.75
C LYS A 573 -11.88 0.10 25.47
N TYR A 574 -12.50 -0.21 24.34
CA TYR A 574 -12.32 0.48 23.06
C TYR A 574 -13.69 0.95 22.57
N VAL A 575 -13.80 2.23 22.21
CA VAL A 575 -15.07 2.82 21.73
C VAL A 575 -14.82 3.51 20.40
N LEU A 576 -15.55 3.06 19.38
CA LEU A 576 -15.68 3.76 18.12
C LEU A 576 -17.01 4.50 18.11
N TYR A 577 -16.97 5.83 18.10
CA TYR A 577 -18.15 6.68 18.19
C TYR A 577 -18.91 6.75 16.87
N ASP A 578 -18.18 6.76 15.75
CA ASP A 578 -18.75 6.86 14.40
C ASP A 578 -18.27 5.69 13.53
N PHE A 579 -19.20 4.84 13.08
CA PHE A 579 -18.88 3.85 12.05
C PHE A 579 -18.92 4.53 10.67
N PRO A 580 -17.83 4.46 9.87
CA PRO A 580 -17.75 5.02 8.52
C PRO A 580 -18.47 4.10 7.51
N LEU A 581 -19.71 3.75 7.84
CA LEU A 581 -20.65 3.08 6.96
C LEU A 581 -21.47 4.17 6.26
N GLY A 582 -21.85 3.90 5.03
CA GLY A 582 -22.64 4.83 4.20
C GLY A 582 -24.00 5.21 4.76
N SER A 583 -24.90 5.59 3.85
CA SER A 583 -26.29 5.87 4.18
C SER A 583 -27.23 4.90 3.47
N GLY A 584 -28.37 4.64 4.10
CA GLY A 584 -29.45 3.82 3.54
C GLY A 584 -29.88 2.71 4.47
N LYS A 585 -31.12 2.22 4.28
CA LYS A 585 -31.79 1.30 5.20
C LYS A 585 -30.94 0.08 5.60
N LYS A 586 -30.31 -0.57 4.62
CA LYS A 586 -29.44 -1.73 4.89
C LYS A 586 -28.20 -1.34 5.71
N VAL A 587 -27.64 -0.16 5.45
CA VAL A 587 -26.47 0.33 6.19
C VAL A 587 -26.84 0.69 7.62
N ASP A 588 -28.04 1.21 7.85
CA ASP A 588 -28.56 1.49 9.19
C ASP A 588 -28.79 0.17 9.96
N GLU A 589 -29.37 -0.85 9.30
CA GLU A 589 -29.48 -2.22 9.83
C GLU A 589 -28.08 -2.81 10.16
N ASP A 590 -27.10 -2.66 9.27
CA ASP A 590 -25.74 -3.12 9.49
C ASP A 590 -25.06 -2.39 10.67
N ARG A 591 -25.32 -1.08 10.81
CA ARG A 591 -24.81 -0.26 11.92
C ARG A 591 -25.40 -0.71 13.25
N GLU A 592 -26.70 -0.95 13.33
CA GLU A 592 -27.35 -1.46 14.54
C GLU A 592 -26.85 -2.85 14.92
N ALA A 593 -26.69 -3.75 13.95
CA ALA A 593 -26.13 -5.07 14.18
C ALA A 593 -24.69 -4.98 14.72
N LEU A 594 -23.86 -4.12 14.14
CA LEU A 594 -22.50 -3.91 14.63
C LEU A 594 -22.50 -3.33 16.06
N LEU A 595 -23.33 -2.32 16.35
CA LEU A 595 -23.46 -1.75 17.70
C LEU A 595 -23.80 -2.82 18.75
N HIS A 596 -24.71 -3.75 18.42
CA HIS A 596 -25.07 -4.84 19.31
C HIS A 596 -23.89 -5.78 19.57
N LEU A 597 -23.15 -6.17 18.52
CA LEU A 597 -21.98 -7.05 18.66
C LEU A 597 -20.87 -6.41 19.53
N VAL A 598 -20.63 -5.12 19.32
CA VAL A 598 -19.57 -4.36 20.01
C VAL A 598 -19.89 -4.16 21.48
N LYS A 599 -21.18 -4.01 21.83
CA LYS A 599 -21.62 -3.86 23.21
C LYS A 599 -21.20 -5.04 24.09
N ASP A 600 -21.25 -6.25 23.54
CA ASP A 600 -20.92 -7.48 24.26
C ASP A 600 -19.41 -7.81 24.17
N ASN A 601 -18.75 -7.44 23.08
CA ASN A 601 -17.32 -7.67 22.89
C ASN A 601 -16.66 -6.63 21.98
N PHE A 602 -16.03 -5.61 22.57
CA PHE A 602 -15.35 -4.54 21.81
C PHE A 602 -14.18 -5.06 20.96
N ALA A 603 -13.55 -6.19 21.33
CA ALA A 603 -12.38 -6.71 20.65
C ALA A 603 -12.68 -7.20 19.23
N ILE A 604 -13.97 -7.38 18.89
CA ILE A 604 -14.44 -7.66 17.52
C ILE A 604 -14.07 -6.51 16.56
N LEU A 605 -13.97 -5.27 17.06
CA LEU A 605 -13.56 -4.12 16.26
C LEU A 605 -12.05 -4.05 16.04
N ILE A 606 -11.24 -4.75 16.82
CA ILE A 606 -9.80 -4.56 16.81
C ILE A 606 -9.19 -5.47 15.75
N ASP A 607 -8.51 -4.87 14.77
CA ASP A 607 -7.80 -5.57 13.71
C ASP A 607 -6.34 -5.82 14.07
N TYR A 608 -5.75 -4.86 14.80
CA TYR A 608 -4.36 -4.86 15.23
C TYR A 608 -4.24 -4.34 16.67
N TRP A 609 -3.60 -5.11 17.53
CA TRP A 609 -3.16 -4.67 18.84
C TRP A 609 -1.65 -4.85 18.95
N ALA A 610 -0.92 -3.76 19.16
CA ALA A 610 0.51 -3.79 19.47
C ALA A 610 0.87 -3.17 20.82
N VAL A 611 2.01 -3.62 21.36
CA VAL A 611 2.60 -3.11 22.60
C VAL A 611 4.06 -2.76 22.36
N ASP A 612 4.44 -1.58 22.85
CA ASP A 612 5.81 -1.15 23.10
C ASP A 612 6.04 -1.25 24.61
N TRP A 613 6.94 -2.14 25.04
CA TRP A 613 7.16 -2.41 26.46
C TRP A 613 8.10 -1.40 27.12
N ASP A 614 8.86 -0.65 26.31
CA ASP A 614 9.86 0.32 26.79
C ASP A 614 9.86 1.55 25.87
N TYR A 615 8.72 2.24 25.87
CA TYR A 615 8.47 3.38 24.98
C TYR A 615 9.29 4.60 25.41
N ASP A 616 10.10 5.10 24.47
CA ASP A 616 11.04 6.20 24.67
C ASP A 616 10.42 7.61 24.56
N GLY A 617 9.12 7.70 24.27
CA GLY A 617 8.45 8.99 24.04
C GLY A 617 8.66 9.57 22.64
N LEU A 618 9.42 8.90 21.77
CA LEU A 618 9.75 9.39 20.43
C LEU A 618 9.05 8.58 19.34
N THR A 619 9.36 7.27 19.23
CA THR A 619 8.84 6.43 18.15
C THR A 619 8.28 5.14 18.72
N PHE A 620 7.00 4.87 18.44
CA PHE A 620 6.35 3.65 18.87
C PHE A 620 6.98 2.43 18.19
N LYS A 621 7.57 1.54 19.00
CA LYS A 621 8.15 0.27 18.57
C LYS A 621 7.17 -0.83 18.93
N SER A 622 6.50 -1.35 17.92
CA SER A 622 5.62 -2.51 18.09
C SER A 622 6.48 -3.74 18.34
N MET A 623 6.72 -4.05 19.62
CA MET A 623 7.56 -5.16 20.11
C MET A 623 6.78 -6.47 20.26
N TRP A 624 5.47 -6.35 20.44
CA TRP A 624 4.54 -7.49 20.44
C TRP A 624 3.25 -7.08 19.72
N GLN A 625 2.65 -8.03 18.98
CA GLN A 625 1.40 -7.83 18.27
C GLN A 625 0.44 -9.01 18.43
N ASP A 626 -0.86 -8.73 18.39
CA ASP A 626 -1.91 -9.68 18.08
C ASP A 626 -2.81 -9.11 17.00
N LEU A 627 -3.26 -9.98 16.11
CA LEU A 627 -3.96 -9.62 14.88
C LEU A 627 -5.28 -10.38 14.81
N ARG A 628 -6.28 -9.71 14.25
CA ARG A 628 -7.51 -10.37 13.83
C ARG A 628 -7.25 -11.44 12.77
N GLY A 629 -6.25 -11.24 11.92
CA GLY A 629 -5.86 -12.16 10.85
C GLY A 629 -6.69 -11.99 9.57
N LEU A 630 -6.27 -12.66 8.51
CA LEU A 630 -6.79 -12.40 7.15
C LEU A 630 -7.77 -13.49 6.65
N GLY A 631 -8.81 -13.05 5.92
CA GLY A 631 -9.79 -13.92 5.28
C GLY A 631 -10.41 -14.98 6.20
N ARG A 632 -10.23 -16.26 5.85
CA ARG A 632 -10.78 -17.40 6.63
C ARG A 632 -10.09 -17.63 7.98
N LYS A 633 -8.94 -16.99 8.23
CA LYS A 633 -8.18 -17.13 9.49
C LYS A 633 -8.55 -16.06 10.52
N THR A 634 -9.61 -15.30 10.26
CA THR A 634 -10.07 -14.24 11.16
C THR A 634 -10.46 -14.78 12.53
N LYS A 635 -9.96 -14.13 13.59
CA LYS A 635 -10.21 -14.42 15.01
C LYS A 635 -10.42 -13.11 15.77
N VAL A 636 -10.89 -13.18 17.01
CA VAL A 636 -10.83 -12.01 17.92
C VAL A 636 -9.41 -11.90 18.47
N VAL A 637 -8.88 -10.69 18.55
CA VAL A 637 -7.63 -10.46 19.28
C VAL A 637 -7.81 -10.79 20.76
N THR A 638 -6.72 -11.13 21.42
CA THR A 638 -6.66 -11.14 22.88
C THR A 638 -7.06 -9.77 23.46
N THR A 639 -7.34 -9.70 24.75
CA THR A 639 -7.56 -8.41 25.47
C THR A 639 -6.60 -8.19 26.64
N GLN A 640 -5.72 -9.16 26.91
CA GLN A 640 -4.66 -9.08 27.92
C GLN A 640 -3.36 -9.67 27.40
N LYS A 641 -2.22 -9.07 27.79
CA LYS A 641 -0.88 -9.56 27.49
C LYS A 641 0.04 -9.35 28.68
N GLU A 642 0.83 -10.38 28.97
CA GLU A 642 1.88 -10.37 29.98
C GLU A 642 3.27 -10.29 29.34
N HIS A 643 4.18 -9.58 30.00
CA HIS A 643 5.60 -9.47 29.66
C HIS A 643 6.46 -9.45 30.92
N THR A 644 7.60 -10.13 30.86
CA THR A 644 8.59 -10.15 31.93
C THR A 644 9.78 -9.30 31.55
N PHE A 645 10.08 -8.28 32.35
CA PHE A 645 11.18 -7.37 32.11
C PHE A 645 12.51 -7.95 32.61
N GLU A 646 13.57 -7.74 31.85
CA GLU A 646 14.93 -8.13 32.24
C GLU A 646 15.50 -7.23 33.34
N LYS A 647 15.14 -5.93 33.32
CA LYS A 647 15.66 -4.91 34.25
C LYS A 647 14.55 -4.34 35.10
N ASN A 648 14.80 -4.25 36.40
CA ASN A 648 13.94 -3.51 37.32
C ASN A 648 14.10 -2.01 37.06
N GLY A 649 13.07 -1.23 37.40
CA GLY A 649 13.08 0.20 37.13
C GLY A 649 11.71 0.73 36.74
N LYS A 650 11.72 1.99 36.32
CA LYS A 650 10.55 2.65 35.76
C LYS A 650 10.52 2.39 34.26
N HIS A 651 9.41 1.85 33.78
CA HIS A 651 9.17 1.59 32.36
C HIS A 651 7.92 2.31 31.91
N THR A 652 7.95 2.88 30.71
CA THR A 652 6.76 3.45 30.07
C THR A 652 6.29 2.46 29.02
N ILE A 653 5.11 1.90 29.23
CA ILE A 653 4.49 0.97 28.28
C ILE A 653 3.55 1.78 27.39
N ALA A 654 3.64 1.61 26.08
CA ALA A 654 2.68 2.17 25.13
C ALA A 654 1.88 1.07 24.42
N VAL A 655 0.60 1.33 24.20
CA VAL A 655 -0.31 0.43 23.49
C VAL A 655 -0.87 1.15 22.28
N ARG A 656 -0.87 0.47 21.13
CA ARG A 656 -1.55 0.92 19.91
C ARG A 656 -2.60 -0.09 19.49
N VAL A 657 -3.79 0.39 19.22
CA VAL A 657 -4.90 -0.38 18.66
C VAL A 657 -5.28 0.23 17.32
N VAL A 658 -5.53 -0.61 16.32
CA VAL A 658 -6.15 -0.20 15.06
C VAL A 658 -7.39 -1.05 14.80
N ASP A 659 -8.49 -0.40 14.47
CA ASP A 659 -9.76 -1.07 14.21
C ASP A 659 -9.94 -1.54 12.76
N ILE A 660 -11.01 -2.29 12.53
CA ILE A 660 -11.40 -2.86 11.23
C ILE A 660 -11.66 -1.80 10.14
N PHE A 661 -11.82 -0.52 10.50
CA PHE A 661 -11.96 0.59 9.57
C PHE A 661 -10.63 1.32 9.31
N GLY A 662 -9.58 0.97 10.06
CA GLY A 662 -8.26 1.57 9.99
C GLY A 662 -8.08 2.80 10.88
N ASN A 663 -8.99 3.06 11.83
CA ASN A 663 -8.76 4.12 12.82
C ASN A 663 -7.86 3.59 13.92
N ASP A 664 -6.94 4.42 14.39
CA ASP A 664 -5.99 4.06 15.42
C ASP A 664 -6.20 4.85 16.72
N ALA A 665 -5.89 4.20 17.83
CA ALA A 665 -5.87 4.80 19.16
C ALA A 665 -4.62 4.35 19.90
N THR A 666 -4.07 5.25 20.71
CA THR A 666 -2.87 5.02 21.51
C THR A 666 -3.12 5.40 22.97
N ALA A 667 -2.45 4.70 23.87
CA ALA A 667 -2.47 4.98 25.30
C ALA A 667 -1.14 4.55 25.91
N THR A 668 -0.74 5.19 27.01
CA THR A 668 0.45 4.82 27.76
C THR A 668 0.13 4.45 29.20
N MET A 669 1.08 3.83 29.86
CA MET A 669 1.10 3.72 31.31
C MET A 669 2.52 3.62 31.82
N GLU A 670 2.76 4.14 33.01
CA GLU A 670 4.03 3.96 33.69
C GLU A 670 3.92 2.80 34.69
N VAL A 671 4.92 1.92 34.68
CA VAL A 671 5.06 0.83 35.65
C VAL A 671 6.39 0.94 36.37
N LYS A 672 6.42 0.49 37.62
CA LYS A 672 7.64 0.45 38.44
C LYS A 672 7.81 -0.96 39.00
N LEU A 673 8.90 -1.61 38.62
CA LEU A 673 9.28 -2.98 39.00
C LEU A 673 10.34 -3.03 40.10
#